data_AF-A0A267T8R6-F1
#
_entry.id   AF-A0A267T8R6-F1
#
_cell.length_a   1.000
_cell.length_b   1.000
_cell.length_c   1.000
_cell.angle_alpha   90.00
_cell.angle_beta   90.00
_cell.angle_gamma   90.00
#
_symmetry.space_group_name_H-M   'P 1'
#
loop_
_entity.id
_entity.type
_entity.pdbx_description
1 polymer ?
#
loop_
_entity_poly.entity_id
_entity_poly.type
_entity_poly.pdbx_seq_one_letter_code
_entity_poly.pdbx_strand_id
1 'polypeptide(L)'
;MQKLKTYLFKLTLALAIVTLIQKPTLSQNSRTKTNFDKDWRFHLGHFSNPDKDFNYGLTNLFYKSGSAVNTAIDPKFVDSSWTKLNLPHDWVVALPFVKSEDAHVESHGFKPVGGQFPETSIGWYRKHFSLTPADSGSRYSIQFDGIYRDANVWINGFYLGNNKSGYLGASYDITDFLNFHKDNVIVVRVDASQYEGWFYEGAGIYRHVWLNRYQNAHIQEDGIFAYSEITGNKANIKVETTFKNEDYKSDNLTITSYLLDRNGKVVAKSPEQAFTLKAQEEKTAIQAISTVNPRLWSLEDPYLYKIKVELKSQGKVVDQQQFRFGIRTIDIKPNGVFVNGKHVEILGTNNHQDHAGVGSAMPDYLQYYRIGLLKNMGSNAYRASHHAPTPELIEACDSLGMLLLDEQRLLNSGTEYMNQFERLIKRDRNHASVFLWSIGNEEGWIQKNTVGKRIALTLLAKQKQLDPTRTSTYAADLANHFAGVNEVIPVRGFNYRQFAVEDYHKDHPTQPIIGTEMGSTVTTRGIYEKDTIRGYVPDQDITAPWWASKAEEWWKLAANNDFWLGGFIWTGFDYRGEPTPYRWPNVNSHFGMMDVCGFPKNLYYYYQSWWTDKDVLHIAPHWNWQGKEGQPIDVWVNSNADEVELFLNEKSLGKKVMPRNGHLNWSVNYAAGKLEAVGWKKGRKITAKVETTGLPYEVVVTPYKTTAIADGKDVSIINISVIDKEGREVPNADNLIKFKLKGDAKIIGVGNGDPSSHEPDQCSEGMWQRSLFNGKCQVIVQMGENPSMIQFEASATGLYAGGTDILTVSPEKIAQVSIDPTYQLKPEAKKSAAIDKMLGADISFLPELEAKNIKFSDKGVEKDAIQILKDHGFNYVRLRIFHNPAQPKGYSPTTGFCDLAHTKEMVKRAKALGMKVLLDFHYSDYWADPGKQFKPLAWEGKKFSDLKKSLYDYTYEVMQALKAQGTLPDMVQVGNEINHGLVWPEGSFSNTDQLAQLINAGTAAVKAVAPQTIMMLHVALGGQNHESVQFIDNMLARGVHFDVIGESYYPKWHGTIEDLRDNLSNLIERYNKDVIVVEYSQMKNEVNQVAFNLPNGKGKGTCIWEPLNTWEAIFEKDGKANYHLATYDEISKQFLLK
;
A
#
# COMPACT_ATOMS: atom_id res chain seq x y z
N MET A 1 59.46 24.79 40.42
CA MET A 1 58.90 23.87 39.40
C MET A 1 58.64 22.43 39.88
N GLN A 2 58.48 22.17 41.19
CA GLN A 2 58.12 20.81 41.67
C GLN A 2 56.85 20.75 42.53
N LYS A 3 56.17 21.90 42.73
CA LYS A 3 54.86 21.98 43.42
C LYS A 3 53.65 22.19 42.49
N LEU A 4 53.86 22.35 41.18
CA LEU A 4 52.77 22.52 40.20
C LEU A 4 52.37 21.21 39.49
N LYS A 5 53.18 20.15 39.59
CA LYS A 5 52.90 18.84 38.95
C LYS A 5 51.99 17.92 39.78
N THR A 6 51.83 18.17 41.08
CA THR A 6 51.03 17.30 41.97
C THR A 6 49.56 17.71 42.05
N TYR A 7 49.22 18.96 41.70
CA TYR A 7 47.83 19.44 41.70
C TYR A 7 47.10 19.20 40.36
N LEU A 8 47.82 19.10 39.23
CA LEU A 8 47.21 18.74 37.94
C LEU A 8 46.98 17.23 37.77
N PHE A 9 47.58 16.37 38.58
CA PHE A 9 47.39 14.91 38.47
C PHE A 9 46.23 14.37 39.33
N LYS A 10 45.70 15.18 40.27
CA LYS A 10 44.54 14.82 41.12
C LYS A 10 43.21 15.40 40.65
N LEU A 11 43.21 16.40 39.76
CA LEU A 11 41.97 16.93 39.17
C LEU A 11 41.51 16.14 37.94
N THR A 12 42.41 15.44 37.25
CA THR A 12 42.07 14.58 36.09
C THR A 12 41.64 13.17 36.47
N LEU A 13 41.80 12.76 37.74
CA LEU A 13 41.37 11.45 38.24
C LEU A 13 40.03 11.50 38.99
N ALA A 14 39.48 12.69 39.25
CA ALA A 14 38.22 12.90 39.97
C ALA A 14 37.04 13.29 39.05
N LEU A 15 37.26 13.41 37.73
CA LEU A 15 36.22 13.61 36.72
C LEU A 15 35.99 12.38 35.80
N ALA A 16 36.56 11.23 36.17
CA ALA A 16 36.40 9.96 35.44
C ALA A 16 35.50 8.95 36.18
N ILE A 17 34.82 9.37 37.26
CA ILE A 17 33.89 8.55 38.03
C ILE A 17 32.60 9.36 38.16
N VAL A 18 31.46 8.74 37.79
CA VAL A 18 30.10 9.31 37.74
C VAL A 18 29.74 9.99 36.41
N THR A 19 29.62 9.18 35.35
CA THR A 19 28.34 8.94 34.63
C THR A 19 28.54 7.76 33.68
N LEU A 20 28.78 6.57 34.23
CA LEU A 20 28.28 5.36 33.58
C LEU A 20 26.77 5.36 33.82
N ILE A 21 26.05 6.07 32.94
CA ILE A 21 24.67 5.68 32.67
C ILE A 21 24.79 4.28 32.12
N GLN A 22 24.54 3.28 32.97
CA GLN A 22 24.19 1.94 32.51
C GLN A 22 23.02 2.14 31.54
N LYS A 23 23.33 2.20 30.24
CA LYS A 23 22.34 1.83 29.24
C LYS A 23 21.79 0.48 29.72
N PRO A 24 20.47 0.30 29.78
CA PRO A 24 19.94 -1.01 30.10
C PRO A 24 20.56 -1.98 29.09
N THR A 25 21.41 -2.87 29.57
CA THR A 25 21.86 -4.04 28.83
C THR A 25 20.59 -4.86 28.60
N LEU A 26 19.91 -4.57 27.49
CA LEU A 26 18.95 -5.48 26.90
C LEU A 26 19.64 -6.85 26.87
N SER A 27 19.02 -7.80 27.56
CA SER A 27 19.51 -9.16 27.80
C SER A 27 20.29 -9.70 26.61
N GLN A 28 21.60 -9.95 26.80
CA GLN A 28 22.48 -10.57 25.80
C GLN A 28 22.01 -11.97 25.34
N ASN A 29 20.92 -12.51 25.91
CA ASN A 29 20.52 -13.91 25.77
C ASN A 29 19.20 -14.14 24.99
N SER A 30 18.55 -13.12 24.43
CA SER A 30 17.30 -13.30 23.65
C SER A 30 17.58 -13.55 22.16
N ARG A 31 16.69 -14.32 21.50
CA ARG A 31 16.72 -14.53 20.05
C ARG A 31 16.72 -13.21 19.28
N THR A 32 17.48 -13.18 18.19
CA THR A 32 17.46 -12.08 17.21
C THR A 32 17.23 -12.64 15.82
N LYS A 33 16.33 -12.01 15.06
CA LYS A 33 16.13 -12.23 13.62
C LYS A 33 16.56 -10.96 12.90
N THR A 34 17.75 -10.98 12.30
CA THR A 34 18.37 -9.80 11.68
C THR A 34 18.22 -9.88 10.17
N ASN A 35 17.64 -8.85 9.55
CA ASN A 35 17.59 -8.76 8.09
C ASN A 35 19.03 -8.74 7.53
N PHE A 36 19.29 -9.62 6.57
CA PHE A 36 20.62 -9.91 6.06
C PHE A 36 20.78 -9.53 4.59
N ASP A 37 19.95 -8.60 4.11
CA ASP A 37 19.84 -8.26 2.68
C ASP A 37 20.91 -7.29 2.19
N LYS A 38 21.55 -6.53 3.07
CA LYS A 38 22.52 -5.50 2.67
C LYS A 38 23.85 -6.10 2.24
N ASP A 39 24.63 -5.38 1.43
CA ASP A 39 26.06 -5.65 1.16
C ASP A 39 26.36 -7.04 0.56
N TRP A 40 25.56 -7.49 -0.40
CA TRP A 40 25.88 -8.67 -1.20
C TRP A 40 26.72 -8.31 -2.41
N ARG A 41 27.44 -9.31 -2.92
CA ARG A 41 28.15 -9.30 -4.19
C ARG A 41 27.45 -10.24 -5.16
N PHE A 42 27.32 -9.81 -6.41
CA PHE A 42 26.68 -10.59 -7.46
C PHE A 42 27.52 -10.66 -8.74
N HIS A 43 27.51 -11.81 -9.39
CA HIS A 43 28.07 -12.01 -10.72
C HIS A 43 27.32 -13.12 -11.47
N LEU A 44 27.15 -12.97 -12.78
CA LEU A 44 26.61 -14.03 -13.62
C LEU A 44 27.63 -15.17 -13.78
N GLY A 45 27.19 -16.40 -13.58
CA GLY A 45 27.96 -17.60 -13.90
C GLY A 45 27.70 -18.06 -15.33
N HIS A 46 27.86 -19.36 -15.57
CA HIS A 46 27.54 -19.94 -16.87
C HIS A 46 27.04 -21.38 -16.75
N PHE A 47 25.87 -21.68 -17.30
CA PHE A 47 25.23 -22.99 -17.11
C PHE A 47 26.04 -24.16 -17.70
N SER A 48 26.58 -24.00 -18.91
CA SER A 48 27.20 -25.09 -19.67
C SER A 48 28.72 -25.01 -19.83
N ASN A 49 29.38 -23.99 -19.26
CA ASN A 49 30.83 -23.79 -19.37
C ASN A 49 31.40 -23.60 -17.96
N PRO A 50 31.95 -24.68 -17.35
CA PRO A 50 32.51 -24.64 -16.01
C PRO A 50 33.60 -23.60 -15.78
N ASP A 51 34.45 -23.29 -16.79
CA ASP A 51 35.50 -22.27 -16.66
C ASP A 51 34.89 -20.87 -16.46
N LYS A 52 33.76 -20.61 -17.12
CA LYS A 52 32.97 -19.38 -16.97
C LYS A 52 32.02 -19.41 -15.77
N ASP A 53 31.91 -20.54 -15.08
CA ASP A 53 31.15 -20.73 -13.85
C ASP A 53 32.07 -20.86 -12.63
N PHE A 54 33.18 -20.12 -12.64
CA PHE A 54 34.18 -20.11 -11.56
C PHE A 54 34.72 -21.51 -11.23
N ASN A 55 35.00 -22.31 -12.27
CA ASN A 55 35.49 -23.69 -12.19
C ASN A 55 34.55 -24.65 -11.43
N TYR A 56 33.27 -24.29 -11.28
CA TYR A 56 32.25 -25.15 -10.70
C TYR A 56 32.03 -26.36 -11.60
N GLY A 57 32.32 -27.56 -11.08
CA GLY A 57 32.30 -28.82 -11.83
C GLY A 57 33.66 -29.28 -12.37
N LEU A 58 34.68 -28.42 -12.41
CA LEU A 58 36.08 -28.82 -12.72
C LEU A 58 36.87 -29.15 -11.47
N THR A 59 36.56 -28.46 -10.37
CA THR A 59 37.25 -28.65 -9.08
C THR A 59 36.55 -29.76 -8.29
N ASN A 60 37.35 -30.57 -7.59
CA ASN A 60 36.84 -31.57 -6.66
C ASN A 60 36.35 -30.88 -5.37
N LEU A 61 35.07 -30.53 -5.28
CA LEU A 61 34.51 -29.76 -4.16
C LEU A 61 34.22 -30.60 -2.90
N PHE A 62 34.05 -31.92 -3.04
CA PHE A 62 33.51 -32.78 -1.97
C PHE A 62 34.52 -33.78 -1.40
N TYR A 63 35.79 -33.77 -1.83
CA TYR A 63 36.82 -34.69 -1.31
C TYR A 63 37.40 -34.28 0.05
N LYS A 64 37.28 -33.01 0.45
CA LYS A 64 37.74 -32.46 1.74
C LYS A 64 36.78 -31.38 2.23
N SER A 65 36.30 -31.50 3.46
CA SER A 65 35.39 -30.53 4.06
C SER A 65 36.00 -29.13 4.10
N GLY A 66 35.24 -28.13 3.65
CA GLY A 66 35.64 -26.72 3.65
C GLY A 66 36.64 -26.31 2.55
N SER A 67 37.14 -27.25 1.73
CA SER A 67 38.11 -26.94 0.65
C SER A 67 37.38 -26.69 -0.67
N ALA A 68 37.56 -25.50 -1.25
CA ALA A 68 36.98 -25.12 -2.53
C ALA A 68 37.94 -24.31 -3.41
N VAL A 69 39.24 -24.59 -3.30
CA VAL A 69 40.34 -23.85 -3.96
C VAL A 69 40.08 -23.66 -5.45
N ASN A 70 40.37 -22.47 -5.97
CA ASN A 70 40.15 -22.06 -7.37
C ASN A 70 38.68 -21.91 -7.80
N THR A 71 37.73 -21.85 -6.86
CA THR A 71 36.33 -21.57 -7.16
C THR A 71 35.81 -20.34 -6.42
N ALA A 72 34.65 -19.82 -6.83
CA ALA A 72 33.94 -18.76 -6.12
C ALA A 72 33.34 -19.22 -4.77
N ILE A 73 33.52 -20.48 -4.36
CA ILE A 73 33.12 -20.98 -3.04
C ILE A 73 34.25 -20.77 -2.00
N ASP A 74 35.51 -20.67 -2.45
CA ASP A 74 36.66 -20.45 -1.56
C ASP A 74 36.49 -19.13 -0.79
N PRO A 75 36.62 -19.13 0.55
CA PRO A 75 36.66 -17.89 1.34
C PRO A 75 37.74 -16.90 0.88
N LYS A 76 38.83 -17.39 0.27
CA LYS A 76 39.93 -16.58 -0.25
C LYS A 76 39.69 -16.02 -1.66
N PHE A 77 38.59 -16.38 -2.31
CA PHE A 77 38.24 -15.84 -3.62
C PHE A 77 38.08 -14.31 -3.56
N VAL A 78 38.69 -13.60 -4.51
CA VAL A 78 38.65 -12.13 -4.57
C VAL A 78 37.46 -11.70 -5.43
N ASP A 79 36.40 -11.22 -4.78
CA ASP A 79 35.15 -10.76 -5.40
C ASP A 79 35.05 -9.22 -5.52
N SER A 80 36.18 -8.52 -5.47
CA SER A 80 36.21 -7.04 -5.50
C SER A 80 35.62 -6.45 -6.78
N SER A 81 35.67 -7.18 -7.90
CA SER A 81 35.08 -6.83 -9.19
C SER A 81 33.59 -7.17 -9.32
N TRP A 82 33.00 -7.91 -8.38
CA TRP A 82 31.59 -8.28 -8.43
C TRP A 82 30.70 -7.10 -8.05
N THR A 83 29.53 -7.02 -8.68
CA THR A 83 28.54 -5.96 -8.47
C THR A 83 28.09 -5.97 -7.01
N LYS A 84 28.13 -4.81 -6.34
CA LYS A 84 27.50 -4.65 -5.02
C LYS A 84 26.00 -4.44 -5.19
N LEU A 85 25.20 -5.14 -4.39
CA LEU A 85 23.76 -4.92 -4.35
C LEU A 85 23.20 -5.23 -2.97
N ASN A 86 21.95 -4.82 -2.76
CA ASN A 86 21.12 -5.26 -1.66
C ASN A 86 20.03 -6.18 -2.22
N LEU A 87 19.62 -7.15 -1.40
CA LEU A 87 18.46 -7.99 -1.65
C LEU A 87 17.18 -7.25 -1.21
N PRO A 88 15.98 -7.71 -1.62
CA PRO A 88 15.73 -8.72 -2.65
C PRO A 88 16.24 -8.34 -4.05
N HIS A 89 16.65 -9.33 -4.85
CA HIS A 89 17.20 -9.11 -6.19
C HIS A 89 16.71 -10.15 -7.20
N ASP A 90 16.11 -9.63 -8.29
CA ASP A 90 15.78 -10.35 -9.51
C ASP A 90 16.66 -9.82 -10.64
N TRP A 91 17.60 -10.62 -11.15
CA TRP A 91 18.52 -10.14 -12.20
C TRP A 91 17.87 -10.15 -13.59
N VAL A 92 16.78 -10.91 -13.77
CA VAL A 92 16.16 -11.14 -15.08
C VAL A 92 15.41 -9.89 -15.54
N VAL A 93 14.86 -9.11 -14.62
CA VAL A 93 14.15 -7.87 -14.95
C VAL A 93 15.05 -6.88 -15.69
N ALA A 94 16.35 -6.87 -15.38
CA ALA A 94 17.35 -6.01 -16.00
C ALA A 94 17.82 -6.49 -17.39
N LEU A 95 17.54 -7.74 -17.78
CA LEU A 95 17.96 -8.27 -19.08
C LEU A 95 17.14 -7.63 -20.22
N PRO A 96 17.74 -7.46 -21.41
CA PRO A 96 16.99 -7.02 -22.59
C PRO A 96 15.96 -8.07 -23.02
N PHE A 97 14.95 -7.64 -23.79
CA PHE A 97 14.03 -8.57 -24.45
C PHE A 97 14.67 -9.17 -25.69
N VAL A 98 14.37 -10.45 -25.97
CA VAL A 98 14.83 -11.15 -27.16
C VAL A 98 13.66 -11.78 -27.90
N LYS A 99 13.57 -11.57 -29.21
CA LYS A 99 12.62 -12.33 -30.02
C LYS A 99 13.08 -13.79 -30.06
N SER A 100 12.22 -14.71 -29.61
CA SER A 100 12.45 -16.15 -29.63
C SER A 100 11.21 -16.88 -30.12
N GLU A 101 11.38 -18.03 -30.78
CA GLU A 101 10.27 -18.92 -31.13
C GLU A 101 10.10 -20.05 -30.09
N ASP A 102 10.95 -20.07 -29.06
CA ASP A 102 10.84 -21.02 -27.96
C ASP A 102 9.66 -20.68 -27.05
N ALA A 103 8.75 -21.64 -26.87
CA ALA A 103 7.52 -21.44 -26.09
C ALA A 103 7.77 -21.16 -24.60
N HIS A 104 8.89 -21.61 -24.04
CA HIS A 104 9.24 -21.29 -22.66
C HIS A 104 9.72 -19.85 -22.56
N VAL A 105 10.57 -19.40 -23.48
CA VAL A 105 11.02 -18.01 -23.54
C VAL A 105 9.85 -17.05 -23.77
N GLU A 106 8.91 -17.41 -24.65
CA GLU A 106 7.66 -16.69 -24.89
C GLU A 106 6.82 -16.56 -23.61
N SER A 107 6.53 -17.68 -22.95
CA SER A 107 5.70 -17.70 -21.73
C SER A 107 6.36 -16.98 -20.54
N HIS A 108 7.68 -16.77 -20.55
CA HIS A 108 8.42 -16.02 -19.52
C HIS A 108 8.74 -14.57 -19.94
N GLY A 109 8.01 -14.04 -20.92
CA GLY A 109 8.06 -12.63 -21.29
C GLY A 109 9.29 -12.24 -22.10
N PHE A 110 9.82 -13.17 -22.90
CA PHE A 110 10.92 -12.95 -23.84
C PHE A 110 12.23 -12.49 -23.19
N LYS A 111 12.45 -12.88 -21.94
CA LYS A 111 13.74 -12.66 -21.24
C LYS A 111 14.71 -13.80 -21.56
N PRO A 112 15.98 -13.51 -21.88
CA PRO A 112 16.96 -14.53 -22.26
C PRO A 112 17.45 -15.29 -21.02
N VAL A 113 16.64 -16.18 -20.48
CA VAL A 113 16.97 -17.08 -19.35
C VAL A 113 16.49 -18.49 -19.69
N GLY A 114 17.07 -19.51 -19.06
CA GLY A 114 16.80 -20.91 -19.33
C GLY A 114 17.89 -21.61 -20.15
N GLY A 115 17.69 -22.89 -20.45
CA GLY A 115 18.73 -23.76 -21.04
C GLY A 115 19.34 -23.27 -22.38
N GLN A 116 18.67 -22.39 -23.12
CA GLN A 116 19.18 -21.79 -24.36
C GLN A 116 20.07 -20.56 -24.14
N PHE A 117 20.05 -19.97 -22.95
CA PHE A 117 20.80 -18.77 -22.57
C PHE A 117 21.72 -19.06 -21.39
N PRO A 118 22.80 -19.85 -21.62
CA PRO A 118 23.64 -20.32 -20.54
C PRO A 118 24.42 -19.21 -19.82
N GLU A 119 24.68 -18.07 -20.48
CA GLU A 119 25.38 -16.91 -19.95
C GLU A 119 24.55 -16.03 -18.99
N THR A 120 23.24 -16.23 -18.94
CA THR A 120 22.29 -15.44 -18.13
C THR A 120 21.43 -16.28 -17.19
N SER A 121 21.65 -17.60 -17.17
CA SER A 121 20.87 -18.55 -16.36
C SER A 121 21.47 -18.89 -15.00
N ILE A 122 22.74 -18.55 -14.73
CA ILE A 122 23.38 -18.81 -13.43
C ILE A 122 23.71 -17.48 -12.76
N GLY A 123 23.33 -17.34 -11.49
CA GLY A 123 23.68 -16.20 -10.65
C GLY A 123 24.48 -16.64 -9.43
N TRP A 124 25.62 -16.00 -9.17
CA TRP A 124 26.38 -16.21 -7.94
C TRP A 124 26.22 -15.02 -7.01
N TYR A 125 25.95 -15.32 -5.73
CA TYR A 125 25.88 -14.35 -4.65
C TYR A 125 26.95 -14.67 -3.61
N ARG A 126 27.65 -13.64 -3.13
CA ARG A 126 28.63 -13.75 -2.05
C ARG A 126 28.44 -12.64 -1.03
N LYS A 127 28.59 -12.95 0.25
CA LYS A 127 28.56 -11.95 1.31
C LYS A 127 29.58 -12.27 2.39
N HIS A 128 30.33 -11.25 2.79
CA HIS A 128 31.28 -11.29 3.90
C HIS A 128 30.62 -10.69 5.14
N PHE A 129 30.84 -11.30 6.30
CA PHE A 129 30.36 -10.78 7.57
C PHE A 129 31.21 -11.26 8.74
N SER A 130 31.27 -10.48 9.81
CA SER A 130 32.00 -10.83 11.02
C SER A 130 31.01 -10.99 12.19
N LEU A 131 31.36 -11.84 13.15
CA LEU A 131 30.57 -12.06 14.37
C LEU A 131 31.39 -11.65 15.60
N THR A 132 30.71 -11.38 16.71
CA THR A 132 31.39 -10.99 17.95
C THR A 132 31.84 -12.25 18.73
N PRO A 133 33.08 -12.31 19.25
CA PRO A 133 33.55 -13.45 20.05
C PRO A 133 32.68 -13.77 21.28
N ALA A 134 32.00 -12.76 21.82
CA ALA A 134 31.13 -12.89 22.98
C ALA A 134 29.91 -13.79 22.71
N ASP A 135 29.53 -13.95 21.44
CA ASP A 135 28.35 -14.72 21.05
C ASP A 135 28.68 -16.18 20.67
N SER A 136 29.92 -16.64 20.86
CA SER A 136 30.37 -17.98 20.42
C SER A 136 29.63 -19.17 21.06
N GLY A 137 28.87 -18.95 22.14
CA GLY A 137 27.99 -19.95 22.74
C GLY A 137 26.55 -19.94 22.20
N SER A 138 26.21 -19.05 21.27
CA SER A 138 24.89 -18.99 20.63
C SER A 138 24.83 -19.90 19.41
N ARG A 139 23.60 -20.28 19.03
CA ARG A 139 23.29 -20.91 17.76
C ARG A 139 22.95 -19.89 16.70
N TYR A 140 23.22 -20.22 15.45
CA TYR A 140 22.98 -19.38 14.29
C TYR A 140 22.35 -20.15 13.15
N SER A 141 21.33 -19.57 12.50
CA SER A 141 20.85 -20.04 11.22
C SER A 141 20.76 -18.92 10.20
N ILE A 142 20.99 -19.26 8.92
CA ILE A 142 20.63 -18.40 7.81
C ILE A 142 19.30 -18.88 7.23
N GLN A 143 18.37 -17.96 6.99
CA GLN A 143 17.06 -18.23 6.43
C GLN A 143 16.90 -17.44 5.15
N PHE A 144 16.48 -18.13 4.09
CA PHE A 144 16.04 -17.52 2.83
C PHE A 144 14.52 -17.68 2.75
N ASP A 145 13.79 -16.62 2.41
CA ASP A 145 12.34 -16.71 2.25
C ASP A 145 11.93 -17.21 0.85
N GLY A 146 12.82 -17.08 -0.14
CA GLY A 146 12.66 -17.60 -1.50
C GLY A 146 13.88 -17.31 -2.37
N ILE A 147 14.25 -18.28 -3.20
CA ILE A 147 15.34 -18.17 -4.17
C ILE A 147 14.87 -18.87 -5.44
N TYR A 148 14.83 -18.14 -6.56
CA TYR A 148 14.43 -18.73 -7.84
C TYR A 148 15.67 -18.97 -8.71
N ARG A 149 16.11 -20.21 -8.93
CA ARG A 149 15.73 -21.48 -8.26
C ARG A 149 16.96 -22.39 -8.14
N ASP A 150 16.75 -23.64 -7.70
CA ASP A 150 17.78 -24.69 -7.57
C ASP A 150 19.10 -24.17 -6.98
N ALA A 151 18.98 -23.55 -5.81
CA ALA A 151 20.06 -22.80 -5.19
C ALA A 151 20.92 -23.71 -4.31
N ASN A 152 22.23 -23.69 -4.52
CA ASN A 152 23.22 -24.35 -3.67
C ASN A 152 23.86 -23.33 -2.74
N VAL A 153 24.03 -23.68 -1.46
CA VAL A 153 24.47 -22.75 -0.41
C VAL A 153 25.70 -23.28 0.32
N TRP A 154 26.68 -22.39 0.54
CA TRP A 154 27.90 -22.67 1.31
C TRP A 154 28.21 -21.57 2.31
N ILE A 155 28.83 -21.94 3.43
CA ILE A 155 29.44 -21.03 4.41
C ILE A 155 30.89 -21.45 4.63
N ASN A 156 31.85 -20.54 4.47
CA ASN A 156 33.27 -20.81 4.69
C ASN A 156 33.80 -22.04 3.92
N GLY A 157 33.25 -22.32 2.73
CA GLY A 157 33.57 -23.51 1.93
C GLY A 157 32.81 -24.79 2.30
N PHE A 158 32.06 -24.81 3.40
CA PHE A 158 31.20 -25.93 3.80
C PHE A 158 29.86 -25.87 3.10
N TYR A 159 29.46 -26.97 2.47
CA TYR A 159 28.18 -27.09 1.79
C TYR A 159 27.05 -27.30 2.80
N LEU A 160 26.06 -26.42 2.77
CA LEU A 160 24.90 -26.45 3.68
C LEU A 160 23.73 -27.25 3.09
N GLY A 161 23.58 -27.21 1.76
CA GLY A 161 22.52 -27.92 1.07
C GLY A 161 22.04 -27.22 -0.19
N ASN A 162 20.92 -27.73 -0.71
CA ASN A 162 20.28 -27.28 -1.93
C ASN A 162 18.81 -26.93 -1.66
N ASN A 163 18.30 -25.87 -2.28
CA ASN A 163 16.89 -25.50 -2.28
C ASN A 163 16.37 -25.55 -3.72
N LYS A 164 15.63 -26.62 -4.07
CA LYS A 164 15.09 -26.83 -5.42
C LYS A 164 13.97 -25.86 -5.78
N SER A 165 13.08 -25.57 -4.83
CA SER A 165 11.90 -24.72 -5.04
C SER A 165 12.28 -23.32 -5.48
N GLY A 166 11.53 -22.77 -6.44
CA GLY A 166 11.61 -21.36 -6.81
C GLY A 166 10.85 -20.41 -5.87
N TYR A 167 10.00 -20.94 -4.99
CA TYR A 167 9.03 -20.14 -4.23
C TYR A 167 9.16 -20.28 -2.72
N LEU A 168 9.50 -21.46 -2.23
CA LEU A 168 9.80 -21.65 -0.82
C LEU A 168 11.30 -21.63 -0.61
N GLY A 169 11.77 -20.76 0.27
CA GLY A 169 13.15 -20.79 0.71
C GLY A 169 13.40 -21.83 1.80
N ALA A 170 14.63 -21.84 2.33
CA ALA A 170 15.10 -22.81 3.31
C ALA A 170 15.88 -22.12 4.42
N SER A 171 15.97 -22.78 5.58
CA SER A 171 16.85 -22.38 6.67
C SER A 171 17.92 -23.42 6.92
N TYR A 172 19.16 -22.96 7.13
CA TYR A 172 20.32 -23.79 7.40
C TYR A 172 20.95 -23.37 8.72
N ASP A 173 21.13 -24.31 9.64
CA ASP A 173 21.98 -24.10 10.82
C ASP A 173 23.44 -23.98 10.35
N ILE A 174 24.10 -22.89 10.76
CA ILE A 174 25.49 -22.58 10.39
C ILE A 174 26.43 -22.56 11.59
N THR A 175 25.92 -22.88 12.79
CA THR A 175 26.62 -22.72 14.08
C THR A 175 28.04 -23.29 14.06
N ASP A 176 28.18 -24.53 13.60
CA ASP A 176 29.45 -25.27 13.65
C ASP A 176 30.50 -24.78 12.63
N PHE A 177 30.09 -23.98 11.65
CA PHE A 177 30.95 -23.55 10.55
C PHE A 177 31.43 -22.10 10.67
N LEU A 178 30.98 -21.39 11.71
CA LEU A 178 31.25 -19.97 11.91
C LEU A 178 32.62 -19.70 12.53
N ASN A 179 33.26 -18.63 12.05
CA ASN A 179 34.45 -18.04 12.63
C ASN A 179 34.07 -16.81 13.45
N PHE A 180 34.44 -16.78 14.73
CA PHE A 180 34.18 -15.65 15.62
C PHE A 180 35.33 -14.64 15.72
N HIS A 181 36.50 -14.99 15.18
CA HIS A 181 37.71 -14.16 15.23
C HIS A 181 38.19 -13.71 13.85
N LYS A 182 37.45 -14.06 12.79
CA LYS A 182 37.76 -13.79 11.38
C LYS A 182 36.45 -13.61 10.61
N ASP A 183 36.55 -13.13 9.38
CA ASP A 183 35.40 -13.01 8.49
C ASP A 183 34.84 -14.37 8.10
N ASN A 184 33.53 -14.38 7.89
CA ASN A 184 32.75 -15.48 7.34
C ASN A 184 32.29 -15.11 5.94
N VAL A 185 32.22 -16.11 5.06
CA VAL A 185 31.79 -15.93 3.66
C VAL A 185 30.65 -16.89 3.36
N ILE A 186 29.45 -16.35 3.15
CA ILE A 186 28.32 -17.09 2.60
C ILE A 186 28.35 -16.98 1.07
N VAL A 187 28.09 -18.10 0.38
CA VAL A 187 28.06 -18.19 -1.07
C VAL A 187 26.77 -18.91 -1.49
N VAL A 188 26.06 -18.36 -2.48
CA VAL A 188 24.88 -18.97 -3.08
C VAL A 188 25.06 -19.03 -4.59
N ARG A 189 24.94 -20.22 -5.17
CA ARG A 189 24.85 -20.41 -6.63
C ARG A 189 23.40 -20.71 -6.98
N VAL A 190 22.77 -19.85 -7.76
CA VAL A 190 21.38 -19.95 -8.20
C VAL A 190 21.34 -20.43 -9.65
N ASP A 191 20.53 -21.44 -9.95
CA ASP A 191 20.42 -22.07 -11.26
C ASP A 191 18.99 -21.92 -11.81
N ALA A 192 18.83 -20.99 -12.75
CA ALA A 192 17.57 -20.71 -13.45
C ALA A 192 17.56 -21.29 -14.88
N SER A 193 18.32 -22.36 -15.13
CA SER A 193 18.34 -23.03 -16.44
C SER A 193 17.06 -23.81 -16.76
N GLN A 194 16.20 -24.05 -15.76
CA GLN A 194 14.94 -24.77 -15.84
C GLN A 194 13.79 -23.92 -15.32
N TYR A 195 12.58 -24.16 -15.81
CA TYR A 195 11.36 -23.43 -15.45
C TYR A 195 10.48 -24.24 -14.46
N GLU A 196 9.73 -23.57 -13.58
CA GLU A 196 8.67 -24.20 -12.76
C GLU A 196 7.28 -23.84 -13.27
N GLY A 197 7.11 -22.69 -13.93
CA GLY A 197 5.84 -22.14 -14.38
C GLY A 197 5.75 -21.93 -15.89
N TRP A 198 4.75 -21.15 -16.29
CA TRP A 198 4.49 -20.69 -17.66
C TRP A 198 4.21 -19.17 -17.69
N PHE A 199 4.90 -18.43 -16.83
CA PHE A 199 4.78 -17.00 -16.60
C PHE A 199 6.15 -16.46 -16.20
N TYR A 200 6.32 -15.15 -16.07
CA TYR A 200 7.58 -14.59 -15.60
C TYR A 200 7.87 -14.97 -14.14
N GLU A 201 8.90 -15.78 -13.92
CA GLU A 201 9.31 -16.22 -12.58
C GLU A 201 10.38 -15.31 -11.97
N GLY A 202 11.15 -14.62 -12.82
CA GLY A 202 12.38 -13.91 -12.45
C GLY A 202 13.53 -14.90 -12.15
N ALA A 203 14.64 -14.41 -11.60
CA ALA A 203 15.66 -15.27 -11.00
C ALA A 203 16.54 -14.53 -10.00
N GLY A 204 16.95 -15.22 -8.93
CA GLY A 204 17.78 -14.65 -7.86
C GLY A 204 17.26 -14.90 -6.47
N ILE A 205 17.89 -14.23 -5.50
CA ILE A 205 17.41 -14.18 -4.12
C ILE A 205 16.40 -13.03 -4.06
N TYR A 206 15.22 -13.29 -4.62
CA TYR A 206 14.16 -12.30 -4.86
C TYR A 206 13.23 -12.10 -3.66
N ARG A 207 13.50 -12.76 -2.53
CA ARG A 207 12.88 -12.51 -1.21
C ARG A 207 13.95 -12.30 -0.14
N HIS A 208 13.55 -11.90 1.05
CA HIS A 208 14.48 -11.57 2.13
C HIS A 208 15.36 -12.74 2.58
N VAL A 209 16.52 -12.37 3.13
CA VAL A 209 17.43 -13.25 3.86
C VAL A 209 17.52 -12.78 5.30
N TRP A 210 17.60 -13.71 6.24
CA TRP A 210 17.69 -13.45 7.67
C TRP A 210 18.85 -14.20 8.30
N LEU A 211 19.57 -13.54 9.21
CA LEU A 211 20.51 -14.18 10.13
C LEU A 211 19.84 -14.28 11.49
N ASN A 212 19.51 -15.51 11.88
CA ASN A 212 18.88 -15.82 13.16
C ASN A 212 19.95 -16.22 14.17
N ARG A 213 19.84 -15.72 15.41
CA ARG A 213 20.68 -16.11 16.55
C ARG A 213 19.79 -16.49 17.72
N TYR A 214 20.04 -17.62 18.37
CA TYR A 214 19.26 -18.14 19.49
C TYR A 214 20.11 -19.03 20.40
N GLN A 215 19.54 -19.55 21.49
CA GLN A 215 20.25 -20.41 22.45
C GLN A 215 20.05 -21.90 22.13
N ASN A 216 20.79 -22.80 22.79
CA ASN A 216 20.63 -24.24 22.58
C ASN A 216 19.23 -24.74 22.89
N ALA A 217 18.65 -24.32 24.03
CA ALA A 217 17.25 -24.50 24.33
C ALA A 217 16.42 -23.37 23.70
N HIS A 218 15.65 -23.69 22.67
CA HIS A 218 14.96 -22.69 21.85
C HIS A 218 13.63 -23.22 21.30
N ILE A 219 12.80 -22.30 20.81
CA ILE A 219 11.58 -22.57 20.05
C ILE A 219 11.99 -22.91 18.61
N GLN A 220 11.49 -24.02 18.08
CA GLN A 220 11.79 -24.43 16.71
C GLN A 220 11.24 -23.41 15.69
N GLU A 221 11.96 -23.21 14.59
CA GLU A 221 11.48 -22.41 13.44
C GLU A 221 10.15 -22.98 12.90
N ASP A 222 9.17 -22.12 12.65
CA ASP A 222 7.77 -22.48 12.33
C ASP A 222 7.12 -23.48 13.31
N GLY A 223 7.67 -23.54 14.53
CA GLY A 223 7.29 -24.49 15.59
C GLY A 223 6.09 -24.07 16.42
N ILE A 224 5.50 -22.89 16.17
CA ILE A 224 4.31 -22.41 16.88
C ILE A 224 3.07 -22.59 16.00
N PHE A 225 2.02 -23.17 16.56
CA PHE A 225 0.68 -23.19 15.97
C PHE A 225 -0.31 -22.61 16.96
N ALA A 226 -0.92 -21.46 16.62
CA ALA A 226 -1.96 -20.83 17.39
C ALA A 226 -3.29 -20.85 16.64
N TYR A 227 -4.36 -21.22 17.33
CA TYR A 227 -5.71 -21.19 16.80
C TYR A 227 -6.72 -20.90 17.90
N SER A 228 -7.86 -20.31 17.52
CA SER A 228 -8.89 -19.85 18.45
C SER A 228 -10.20 -20.59 18.28
N GLU A 229 -10.81 -20.98 19.39
CA GLU A 229 -12.20 -21.42 19.48
C GLU A 229 -13.03 -20.29 20.11
N ILE A 230 -14.16 -19.92 19.50
CA ILE A 230 -15.04 -18.86 19.98
C ILE A 230 -16.33 -19.48 20.53
N THR A 231 -16.72 -19.11 21.75
CA THR A 231 -17.97 -19.56 22.37
C THR A 231 -18.65 -18.39 23.08
N GLY A 232 -19.79 -17.94 22.54
CA GLY A 232 -20.46 -16.73 23.00
C GLY A 232 -19.53 -15.53 22.86
N ASN A 233 -19.24 -14.84 23.96
CA ASN A 233 -18.34 -13.69 24.00
C ASN A 233 -16.91 -14.03 24.45
N LYS A 234 -16.54 -15.32 24.51
CA LYS A 234 -15.21 -15.77 24.93
C LYS A 234 -14.44 -16.34 23.75
N ALA A 235 -13.15 -16.07 23.68
CA ALA A 235 -12.21 -16.80 22.83
C ALA A 235 -11.23 -17.58 23.68
N ASN A 236 -11.06 -18.86 23.35
CA ASN A 236 -10.03 -19.73 23.89
C ASN A 236 -8.98 -19.97 22.81
N ILE A 237 -7.77 -19.49 23.01
CA ILE A 237 -6.67 -19.59 22.06
C ILE A 237 -5.74 -20.70 22.55
N LYS A 238 -5.62 -21.76 21.75
CA LYS A 238 -4.64 -22.84 21.98
C LYS A 238 -3.35 -22.45 21.26
N VAL A 239 -2.22 -22.63 21.94
CA VAL A 239 -0.88 -22.35 21.43
C VAL A 239 -0.04 -23.60 21.63
N GLU A 240 0.20 -24.31 20.54
CA GLU A 240 1.08 -25.47 20.48
C GLU A 240 2.47 -24.98 20.09
N THR A 241 3.50 -25.28 20.89
CA THR A 241 4.87 -24.83 20.62
C THR A 241 5.83 -25.99 20.72
N THR A 242 6.61 -26.20 19.66
CA THR A 242 7.71 -27.15 19.62
C THR A 242 9.02 -26.49 20.00
N PHE A 243 9.74 -27.13 20.92
CA PHE A 243 11.03 -26.70 21.45
C PHE A 243 12.10 -27.73 21.11
N LYS A 244 13.34 -27.25 20.95
CA LYS A 244 14.53 -28.07 20.75
C LYS A 244 15.58 -27.71 21.78
N ASN A 245 16.30 -28.73 22.26
CA ASN A 245 17.53 -28.55 23.03
C ASN A 245 18.68 -29.19 22.26
N GLU A 246 19.50 -28.35 21.65
CA GLU A 246 20.67 -28.81 20.89
C GLU A 246 21.96 -28.81 21.73
N ASP A 247 21.83 -28.73 23.06
CA ASP A 247 22.92 -28.98 24.01
C ASP A 247 23.07 -30.49 24.32
N TYR A 248 24.18 -30.85 24.94
CA TYR A 248 24.48 -32.19 25.45
C TYR A 248 24.03 -32.38 26.92
N LYS A 249 23.36 -31.38 27.49
CA LYS A 249 22.81 -31.40 28.85
C LYS A 249 21.31 -31.14 28.80
N SER A 250 20.59 -31.70 29.77
CA SER A 250 19.17 -31.40 29.95
C SER A 250 19.01 -30.00 30.56
N ASP A 251 17.95 -29.30 30.18
CA ASP A 251 17.58 -27.99 30.75
C ASP A 251 16.16 -28.06 31.35
N ASN A 252 15.96 -27.33 32.46
CA ASN A 252 14.67 -27.18 33.10
C ASN A 252 14.09 -25.83 32.71
N LEU A 253 13.01 -25.87 31.94
CA LEU A 253 12.45 -24.73 31.26
C LEU A 253 11.05 -24.41 31.79
N THR A 254 10.66 -23.14 31.63
CA THR A 254 9.30 -22.67 31.83
C THR A 254 8.82 -21.91 30.60
N ILE A 255 7.54 -22.08 30.25
CA ILE A 255 6.93 -21.41 29.10
C ILE A 255 5.71 -20.60 29.51
N THR A 256 5.55 -19.45 28.87
CA THR A 256 4.35 -18.61 28.98
C THR A 256 3.99 -18.05 27.62
N SER A 257 2.71 -18.15 27.24
CA SER A 257 2.15 -17.54 26.05
C SER A 257 1.31 -16.31 26.41
N TYR A 258 1.51 -15.20 25.70
CA TYR A 258 0.82 -13.93 25.93
C TYR A 258 0.01 -13.53 24.70
N LEU A 259 -1.19 -13.01 24.92
CA LEU A 259 -1.97 -12.28 23.95
C LEU A 259 -1.78 -10.78 24.19
N LEU A 260 -1.20 -10.09 23.21
CA LEU A 260 -0.96 -8.66 23.24
C LEU A 260 -1.91 -7.97 22.27
N ASP A 261 -2.40 -6.78 22.61
CA ASP A 261 -3.09 -5.93 21.64
C ASP A 261 -2.10 -5.35 20.60
N ARG A 262 -2.62 -4.61 19.61
CA ARG A 262 -1.80 -4.02 18.53
C ARG A 262 -0.67 -3.11 19.06
N ASN A 263 -0.91 -2.45 20.19
CA ASN A 263 0.01 -1.52 20.84
C ASN A 263 1.01 -2.23 21.77
N GLY A 264 0.93 -3.56 21.89
CA GLY A 264 1.84 -4.36 22.72
C GLY A 264 1.42 -4.47 24.19
N LYS A 265 0.21 -4.05 24.56
CA LYS A 265 -0.31 -4.25 25.92
C LYS A 265 -0.76 -5.70 26.09
N VAL A 266 -0.35 -6.34 27.18
CA VAL A 266 -0.84 -7.68 27.55
C VAL A 266 -2.33 -7.63 27.86
N VAL A 267 -3.13 -8.36 27.08
CA VAL A 267 -4.58 -8.53 27.26
C VAL A 267 -4.88 -9.78 28.06
N ALA A 268 -4.17 -10.87 27.79
CA ALA A 268 -4.29 -12.15 28.49
C ALA A 268 -2.98 -12.95 28.41
N LYS A 269 -2.83 -13.98 29.24
CA LYS A 269 -1.70 -14.91 29.20
C LYS A 269 -2.10 -16.30 29.68
N SER A 270 -1.34 -17.32 29.30
CA SER A 270 -1.45 -18.67 29.83
C SER A 270 -0.85 -18.76 31.24
N PRO A 271 -1.19 -19.80 32.02
CA PRO A 271 -0.40 -20.21 33.18
C PRO A 271 1.04 -20.55 32.75
N GLU A 272 2.00 -20.24 33.63
CA GLU A 272 3.39 -20.67 33.44
C GLU A 272 3.47 -22.19 33.61
N GLN A 273 4.11 -22.88 32.66
CA GLN A 273 4.23 -24.33 32.65
C GLN A 273 5.71 -24.72 32.67
N ALA A 274 6.11 -25.55 33.64
CA ALA A 274 7.46 -26.09 33.75
C ALA A 274 7.60 -27.44 33.03
N PHE A 275 8.75 -27.69 32.42
CA PHE A 275 9.12 -28.99 31.87
C PHE A 275 10.64 -29.14 31.78
N THR A 276 11.12 -30.38 31.77
CA THR A 276 12.50 -30.71 31.41
C THR A 276 12.57 -31.02 29.92
N LEU A 277 13.60 -30.48 29.26
CA LEU A 277 13.97 -30.77 27.88
C LEU A 277 15.35 -31.44 27.90
N LYS A 278 15.39 -32.74 27.58
CA LYS A 278 16.61 -33.54 27.62
C LYS A 278 17.61 -33.09 26.56
N ALA A 279 18.85 -33.53 26.71
CA ALA A 279 19.88 -33.30 25.69
C ALA A 279 19.43 -33.86 24.33
N GLN A 280 19.56 -33.07 23.26
CA GLN A 280 19.17 -33.44 21.89
C GLN A 280 17.68 -33.80 21.73
N GLU A 281 16.81 -33.37 22.64
CA GLU A 281 15.37 -33.65 22.59
C GLU A 281 14.60 -32.54 21.85
N GLU A 282 13.59 -32.96 21.09
CA GLU A 282 12.51 -32.12 20.59
C GLU A 282 11.22 -32.44 21.37
N LYS A 283 10.47 -31.42 21.78
CA LYS A 283 9.24 -31.58 22.56
C LYS A 283 8.22 -30.51 22.25
N THR A 284 6.96 -30.90 22.13
CA THR A 284 5.83 -29.96 21.98
C THR A 284 5.09 -29.79 23.30
N ALA A 285 4.75 -28.55 23.65
CA ALA A 285 3.85 -28.23 24.75
C ALA A 285 2.64 -27.44 24.24
N ILE A 286 1.51 -27.55 24.94
CA ILE A 286 0.26 -26.90 24.58
C ILE A 286 -0.16 -26.00 25.74
N GLN A 287 -0.33 -24.70 25.45
CA GLN A 287 -0.85 -23.72 26.38
C GLN A 287 -2.20 -23.18 25.89
N ALA A 288 -3.01 -22.66 26.81
CA ALA A 288 -4.27 -22.01 26.49
C ALA A 288 -4.32 -20.59 27.07
N ILE A 289 -4.84 -19.66 26.28
CA ILE A 289 -5.10 -18.27 26.68
C ILE A 289 -6.61 -18.02 26.51
N SER A 290 -7.26 -17.55 27.57
CA SER A 290 -8.69 -17.18 27.50
C SER A 290 -8.85 -15.66 27.55
N THR A 291 -9.71 -15.13 26.69
CA THR A 291 -10.06 -13.70 26.66
C THR A 291 -11.57 -13.51 26.51
N VAL A 292 -12.09 -12.39 27.02
CA VAL A 292 -13.50 -12.00 26.97
C VAL A 292 -13.68 -10.80 26.04
N ASN A 293 -14.76 -10.80 25.27
CA ASN A 293 -15.08 -9.78 24.27
C ASN A 293 -13.91 -9.48 23.31
N PRO A 294 -13.34 -10.50 22.64
CA PRO A 294 -12.28 -10.27 21.66
C PRO A 294 -12.81 -9.41 20.50
N ARG A 295 -11.97 -8.50 19.99
CA ARG A 295 -12.24 -7.83 18.71
C ARG A 295 -11.87 -8.80 17.59
N LEU A 296 -12.85 -9.23 16.82
CA LEU A 296 -12.63 -10.26 15.80
C LEU A 296 -11.95 -9.68 14.57
N TRP A 297 -11.15 -10.51 13.89
CA TRP A 297 -10.69 -10.21 12.55
C TRP A 297 -11.82 -10.48 11.56
N SER A 298 -12.01 -9.56 10.62
CA SER A 298 -12.95 -9.65 9.49
C SER A 298 -12.39 -8.90 8.27
N LEU A 299 -13.08 -8.96 7.14
CA LEU A 299 -12.69 -8.24 5.92
C LEU A 299 -12.79 -6.72 6.08
N GLU A 300 -13.75 -6.26 6.88
CA GLU A 300 -14.05 -4.85 7.15
C GLU A 300 -13.27 -4.32 8.36
N ASP A 301 -13.08 -5.15 9.40
CA ASP A 301 -12.28 -4.85 10.58
C ASP A 301 -11.16 -5.90 10.75
N PRO A 302 -10.02 -5.76 10.04
CA PRO A 302 -8.90 -6.70 10.09
C PRO A 302 -8.04 -6.49 11.36
N TYR A 303 -8.66 -6.60 12.55
CA TYR A 303 -7.94 -6.39 13.81
C TYR A 303 -6.96 -7.53 14.11
N LEU A 304 -5.68 -7.21 14.24
CA LEU A 304 -4.62 -8.16 14.60
C LEU A 304 -4.11 -7.92 16.02
N TYR A 305 -4.13 -8.99 16.82
CA TYR A 305 -3.38 -9.12 18.06
C TYR A 305 -1.94 -9.57 17.75
N LYS A 306 -1.13 -9.74 18.80
CA LYS A 306 0.15 -10.47 18.72
C LYS A 306 0.15 -11.61 19.74
N ILE A 307 0.59 -12.78 19.31
CA ILE A 307 0.92 -13.89 20.22
C ILE A 307 2.43 -13.83 20.48
N LYS A 308 2.82 -13.84 21.75
CA LYS A 308 4.22 -13.90 22.19
C LYS A 308 4.42 -15.15 23.02
N VAL A 309 5.35 -16.01 22.63
CA VAL A 309 5.75 -17.20 23.41
C VAL A 309 7.12 -16.94 24.02
N GLU A 310 7.23 -17.11 25.34
CA GLU A 310 8.42 -16.83 26.13
C GLU A 310 8.92 -18.11 26.80
N LEU A 311 10.17 -18.49 26.52
CA LEU A 311 10.86 -19.64 27.08
C LEU A 311 11.92 -19.16 28.08
N LYS A 312 11.90 -19.68 29.31
CA LYS A 312 12.87 -19.33 30.34
C LYS A 312 13.61 -20.54 30.88
N SER A 313 14.91 -20.37 31.12
CA SER A 313 15.73 -21.27 31.95
C SER A 313 16.16 -20.51 33.21
N GLN A 314 16.00 -21.15 34.38
CA GLN A 314 16.36 -20.56 35.69
C GLN A 314 15.76 -19.15 35.91
N GLY A 315 14.53 -18.92 35.44
CA GLY A 315 13.82 -17.64 35.53
C GLY A 315 14.27 -16.56 34.55
N LYS A 316 15.26 -16.82 33.69
CA LYS A 316 15.74 -15.91 32.64
C LYS A 316 15.22 -16.32 31.27
N VAL A 317 14.78 -15.37 30.46
CA VAL A 317 14.34 -15.63 29.08
C VAL A 317 15.54 -16.08 28.25
N VAL A 318 15.44 -17.28 27.65
CA VAL A 318 16.45 -17.88 26.77
C VAL A 318 16.01 -17.90 25.30
N ASP A 319 14.70 -17.90 25.05
CA ASP A 319 14.14 -17.69 23.72
C ASP A 319 12.77 -17.03 23.80
N GLN A 320 12.41 -16.31 22.74
CA GLN A 320 11.10 -15.71 22.58
C GLN A 320 10.79 -15.57 21.08
N GLN A 321 9.56 -15.87 20.71
CA GLN A 321 9.03 -15.57 19.37
C GLN A 321 7.70 -14.82 19.48
N GLN A 322 7.40 -14.00 18.48
CA GLN A 322 6.17 -13.24 18.40
C GLN A 322 5.70 -13.11 16.95
N PHE A 323 4.39 -13.26 16.72
CA PHE A 323 3.76 -13.09 15.41
C PHE A 323 2.37 -12.43 15.56
N ARG A 324 1.85 -11.87 14.46
CA ARG A 324 0.50 -11.28 14.40
C ARG A 324 -0.55 -12.40 14.39
N PHE A 325 -1.69 -12.17 15.02
CA PHE A 325 -2.74 -13.17 15.15
C PHE A 325 -4.13 -12.55 15.08
N GLY A 326 -4.99 -13.07 14.21
CA GLY A 326 -6.40 -12.66 14.09
C GLY A 326 -7.33 -13.70 14.71
N ILE A 327 -8.20 -13.27 15.63
CA ILE A 327 -9.23 -14.14 16.22
C ILE A 327 -10.45 -14.12 15.31
N ARG A 328 -10.82 -15.25 14.71
CA ARG A 328 -12.02 -15.41 13.87
C ARG A 328 -12.51 -16.85 13.84
N THR A 329 -13.69 -17.07 13.27
CA THR A 329 -14.09 -18.38 12.72
C THR A 329 -14.21 -18.31 11.20
N ILE A 330 -13.90 -19.43 10.54
CA ILE A 330 -14.21 -19.65 9.12
C ILE A 330 -14.85 -21.02 8.97
N ASP A 331 -15.98 -21.07 8.26
CA ASP A 331 -16.58 -22.32 7.79
C ASP A 331 -16.74 -22.27 6.27
N ILE A 332 -16.48 -23.40 5.59
CA ILE A 332 -16.82 -23.61 4.18
C ILE A 332 -17.84 -24.74 4.12
N LYS A 333 -19.02 -24.44 3.58
CA LYS A 333 -20.15 -25.36 3.49
C LYS A 333 -20.66 -25.38 2.04
N PRO A 334 -21.50 -26.36 1.65
CA PRO A 334 -22.05 -26.40 0.29
C PRO A 334 -22.86 -25.16 -0.10
N ASN A 335 -23.35 -24.41 0.88
CA ASN A 335 -24.18 -23.22 0.70
C ASN A 335 -23.48 -21.91 1.07
N GLY A 336 -22.14 -21.87 1.16
CA GLY A 336 -21.42 -20.62 1.38
C GLY A 336 -20.13 -20.72 2.19
N VAL A 337 -19.37 -19.63 2.15
CA VAL A 337 -18.26 -19.36 3.08
C VAL A 337 -18.77 -18.43 4.17
N PHE A 338 -18.41 -18.70 5.42
CA PHE A 338 -18.85 -17.92 6.57
C PHE A 338 -17.66 -17.43 7.39
N VAL A 339 -17.51 -16.12 7.54
CA VAL A 339 -16.50 -15.50 8.42
C VAL A 339 -17.22 -14.94 9.64
N ASN A 340 -16.88 -15.42 10.84
CA ASN A 340 -17.58 -15.06 12.08
C ASN A 340 -19.11 -15.30 12.02
N GLY A 341 -19.53 -16.31 11.27
CA GLY A 341 -20.95 -16.63 11.04
C GLY A 341 -21.66 -15.76 10.01
N LYS A 342 -21.02 -14.72 9.46
CA LYS A 342 -21.54 -13.91 8.35
C LYS A 342 -21.21 -14.58 7.02
N HIS A 343 -22.21 -14.75 6.16
CA HIS A 343 -22.01 -15.25 4.79
C HIS A 343 -21.12 -14.29 4.00
N VAL A 344 -20.14 -14.84 3.27
CA VAL A 344 -19.20 -14.14 2.42
C VAL A 344 -19.18 -14.84 1.08
N GLU A 345 -19.55 -14.13 0.02
CA GLU A 345 -19.30 -14.55 -1.35
C GLU A 345 -17.83 -14.29 -1.70
N ILE A 346 -17.17 -15.24 -2.35
CA ILE A 346 -15.76 -15.08 -2.73
C ILE A 346 -15.68 -14.27 -4.02
N LEU A 347 -15.20 -13.03 -3.89
CA LEU A 347 -14.98 -12.06 -4.97
C LEU A 347 -13.48 -11.95 -5.16
N GLY A 348 -12.88 -12.96 -5.79
CA GLY A 348 -11.44 -13.17 -5.75
C GLY A 348 -10.71 -12.79 -7.03
N THR A 349 -9.39 -12.61 -6.93
CA THR A 349 -8.49 -12.48 -8.09
C THR A 349 -7.32 -13.47 -8.01
N ASN A 350 -6.97 -14.08 -9.14
CA ASN A 350 -5.69 -14.76 -9.35
C ASN A 350 -4.62 -13.70 -9.63
N ASN A 351 -3.43 -13.85 -9.06
CA ASN A 351 -2.33 -12.91 -9.33
C ASN A 351 -0.97 -13.61 -9.23
N HIS A 352 -0.10 -13.28 -10.18
CA HIS A 352 1.33 -13.59 -10.12
C HIS A 352 2.12 -12.55 -9.30
N GLN A 353 3.35 -12.91 -8.94
CA GLN A 353 4.18 -12.17 -7.99
C GLN A 353 4.90 -10.94 -8.55
N ASP A 354 4.91 -10.69 -9.86
CA ASP A 354 5.68 -9.58 -10.44
C ASP A 354 4.93 -8.25 -10.47
N HIS A 355 5.69 -7.16 -10.60
CA HIS A 355 5.19 -5.80 -10.84
C HIS A 355 6.15 -5.06 -11.78
N ALA A 356 5.62 -4.09 -12.53
CA ALA A 356 6.41 -3.32 -13.50
C ALA A 356 7.63 -2.66 -12.84
N GLY A 357 8.77 -2.63 -13.54
CA GLY A 357 10.00 -2.02 -13.04
C GLY A 357 10.87 -2.92 -12.15
N VAL A 358 10.26 -3.76 -11.30
CA VAL A 358 10.97 -4.52 -10.25
C VAL A 358 10.92 -6.05 -10.41
N GLY A 359 10.10 -6.56 -11.33
CA GLY A 359 9.97 -8.01 -11.55
C GLY A 359 9.45 -8.70 -10.29
N SER A 360 10.02 -9.87 -9.96
CA SER A 360 9.59 -10.66 -8.80
C SER A 360 10.16 -10.15 -7.47
N ALA A 361 11.19 -9.31 -7.49
CA ALA A 361 11.84 -8.74 -6.30
C ALA A 361 11.08 -7.51 -5.77
N MET A 362 9.80 -7.70 -5.45
CA MET A 362 8.93 -6.61 -5.02
C MET A 362 9.29 -6.10 -3.60
N PRO A 363 9.43 -4.78 -3.40
CA PRO A 363 9.51 -4.19 -2.07
C PRO A 363 8.26 -4.46 -1.23
N ASP A 364 8.41 -4.58 0.08
CA ASP A 364 7.37 -5.00 1.02
C ASP A 364 6.09 -4.15 0.87
N TYR A 365 6.25 -2.82 0.83
CA TYR A 365 5.12 -1.89 0.73
C TYR A 365 4.37 -2.00 -0.60
N LEU A 366 5.02 -2.46 -1.67
CA LEU A 366 4.37 -2.67 -2.97
C LEU A 366 3.32 -3.79 -2.89
N GLN A 367 3.48 -4.75 -1.98
CA GLN A 367 2.44 -5.75 -1.67
C GLN A 367 1.18 -5.08 -1.11
N TYR A 368 1.34 -4.18 -0.14
CA TYR A 368 0.21 -3.44 0.46
C TYR A 368 -0.49 -2.55 -0.57
N TYR A 369 0.28 -1.89 -1.44
CA TYR A 369 -0.26 -1.11 -2.55
C TYR A 369 -1.12 -1.98 -3.48
N ARG A 370 -0.60 -3.14 -3.95
CA ARG A 370 -1.32 -4.04 -4.84
C ARG A 370 -2.60 -4.61 -4.21
N ILE A 371 -2.55 -5.04 -2.95
CA ILE A 371 -3.75 -5.51 -2.23
C ILE A 371 -4.77 -4.38 -2.06
N GLY A 372 -4.31 -3.15 -1.77
CA GLY A 372 -5.17 -1.97 -1.70
C GLY A 372 -5.92 -1.70 -3.01
N LEU A 373 -5.24 -1.76 -4.16
CA LEU A 373 -5.88 -1.62 -5.47
C LEU A 373 -6.94 -2.70 -5.74
N LEU A 374 -6.65 -3.95 -5.40
CA LEU A 374 -7.62 -5.05 -5.54
C LEU A 374 -8.85 -4.83 -4.65
N LYS A 375 -8.67 -4.36 -3.41
CA LYS A 375 -9.80 -4.00 -2.53
C LYS A 375 -10.62 -2.85 -3.12
N ASN A 376 -9.98 -1.86 -3.74
CA ASN A 376 -10.68 -0.75 -4.38
C ASN A 376 -11.56 -1.20 -5.55
N MET A 377 -11.15 -2.26 -6.27
CA MET A 377 -11.97 -2.91 -7.30
C MET A 377 -13.18 -3.64 -6.71
N GLY A 378 -13.13 -4.05 -5.44
CA GLY A 378 -14.13 -4.88 -4.79
C GLY A 378 -13.69 -6.31 -4.49
N SER A 379 -12.41 -6.64 -4.74
CA SER A 379 -11.90 -7.97 -4.39
C SER A 379 -11.84 -8.16 -2.87
N ASN A 380 -12.27 -9.32 -2.41
CA ASN A 380 -12.19 -9.74 -1.01
C ASN A 380 -11.36 -11.02 -0.80
N ALA A 381 -10.88 -11.64 -1.89
CA ALA A 381 -10.01 -12.80 -1.84
C ALA A 381 -8.87 -12.74 -2.88
N TYR A 382 -7.73 -13.34 -2.53
CA TYR A 382 -6.55 -13.45 -3.36
C TYR A 382 -6.18 -14.93 -3.50
N ARG A 383 -5.90 -15.40 -4.72
CA ARG A 383 -5.27 -16.70 -4.97
C ARG A 383 -3.83 -16.49 -5.42
N ALA A 384 -2.89 -17.13 -4.71
CA ALA A 384 -1.46 -17.09 -5.03
C ALA A 384 -1.11 -17.99 -6.21
N SER A 385 -1.56 -17.62 -7.40
CA SER A 385 -1.46 -18.43 -8.61
C SER A 385 -0.06 -18.36 -9.22
N HIS A 386 0.70 -19.44 -9.36
CA HIS A 386 0.55 -20.76 -8.70
C HIS A 386 1.79 -21.04 -7.86
N HIS A 387 1.91 -20.38 -6.72
CA HIS A 387 3.12 -20.41 -5.92
C HIS A 387 2.86 -20.15 -4.43
N ALA A 388 3.81 -20.62 -3.62
CA ALA A 388 3.90 -20.17 -2.23
C ALA A 388 4.09 -18.64 -2.19
N PRO A 389 3.20 -17.87 -1.54
CA PRO A 389 3.33 -16.41 -1.48
C PRO A 389 4.53 -16.00 -0.61
N THR A 390 4.97 -14.75 -0.74
CA THR A 390 5.98 -14.18 0.16
C THR A 390 5.33 -13.81 1.50
N PRO A 391 6.03 -13.88 2.65
CA PRO A 391 5.45 -13.50 3.94
C PRO A 391 4.79 -12.11 3.93
N GLU A 392 5.39 -11.13 3.25
CA GLU A 392 4.93 -9.74 3.19
C GLU A 392 3.56 -9.60 2.49
N LEU A 393 3.29 -10.45 1.49
CA LEU A 393 1.98 -10.50 0.81
C LEU A 393 0.90 -11.01 1.77
N ILE A 394 1.20 -12.06 2.53
CA ILE A 394 0.25 -12.61 3.51
C ILE A 394 0.01 -11.61 4.65
N GLU A 395 1.06 -10.91 5.10
CA GLU A 395 0.93 -9.82 6.07
C GLU A 395 0.08 -8.66 5.54
N ALA A 396 0.21 -8.31 4.25
CA ALA A 396 -0.66 -7.32 3.61
C ALA A 396 -2.12 -7.79 3.59
N CYS A 397 -2.38 -9.06 3.23
CA CYS A 397 -3.72 -9.64 3.27
C CYS A 397 -4.32 -9.65 4.69
N ASP A 398 -3.53 -10.03 5.70
CA ASP A 398 -3.93 -10.00 7.11
C ASP A 398 -4.30 -8.59 7.56
N SER A 399 -3.49 -7.59 7.18
CA SER A 399 -3.60 -6.21 7.65
C SER A 399 -4.70 -5.42 6.95
N LEU A 400 -4.96 -5.74 5.69
CA LEU A 400 -5.94 -5.04 4.86
C LEU A 400 -7.29 -5.77 4.83
N GLY A 401 -7.39 -7.00 5.34
CA GLY A 401 -8.63 -7.77 5.35
C GLY A 401 -8.94 -8.33 3.96
N MET A 402 -8.10 -9.26 3.51
CA MET A 402 -8.22 -10.01 2.25
C MET A 402 -8.10 -11.51 2.59
N LEU A 403 -9.03 -12.35 2.13
CA LEU A 403 -8.91 -13.80 2.27
C LEU A 403 -7.83 -14.32 1.32
N LEU A 404 -7.04 -15.30 1.75
CA LEU A 404 -5.97 -15.88 0.93
C LEU A 404 -6.21 -17.38 0.68
N LEU A 405 -6.31 -17.75 -0.60
CA LEU A 405 -6.16 -19.12 -1.08
C LEU A 405 -4.67 -19.35 -1.36
N ASP A 406 -4.03 -20.03 -0.42
CA ASP A 406 -2.59 -20.28 -0.43
C ASP A 406 -2.28 -21.58 -1.18
N GLU A 407 -1.41 -21.52 -2.18
CA GLU A 407 -1.29 -22.53 -3.22
C GLU A 407 0.09 -23.18 -3.30
N GLN A 408 0.10 -24.51 -3.26
CA GLN A 408 1.25 -25.31 -3.65
C GLN A 408 1.32 -25.42 -5.18
N ARG A 409 2.53 -25.23 -5.74
CA ARG A 409 2.74 -25.20 -7.20
C ARG A 409 2.34 -26.48 -7.92
N LEU A 410 2.73 -27.66 -7.41
CA LEU A 410 2.50 -28.97 -8.05
C LEU A 410 1.83 -29.99 -7.13
N LEU A 411 0.96 -30.82 -7.71
CA LEU A 411 0.35 -31.97 -7.03
C LEU A 411 1.33 -33.15 -6.99
N ASN A 412 2.21 -33.17 -6.00
CA ASN A 412 3.27 -34.18 -5.91
C ASN A 412 3.58 -34.58 -4.46
N SER A 413 3.55 -35.89 -4.17
CA SER A 413 3.82 -36.46 -2.85
C SER A 413 5.23 -37.04 -2.68
N GLY A 414 6.15 -36.81 -3.63
CA GLY A 414 7.56 -37.16 -3.47
C GLY A 414 8.22 -36.34 -2.37
N THR A 415 9.33 -36.83 -1.80
CA THR A 415 9.98 -36.24 -0.61
C THR A 415 10.24 -34.74 -0.72
N GLU A 416 10.71 -34.27 -1.88
CA GLU A 416 10.98 -32.85 -2.13
C GLU A 416 9.71 -32.00 -2.03
N TYR A 417 8.67 -32.33 -2.80
CA TYR A 417 7.41 -31.56 -2.81
C TYR A 417 6.58 -31.72 -1.54
N MET A 418 6.65 -32.89 -0.89
CA MET A 418 6.06 -33.05 0.43
C MET A 418 6.74 -32.13 1.44
N ASN A 419 8.08 -32.05 1.44
CA ASN A 419 8.79 -31.13 2.32
C ASN A 419 8.46 -29.66 2.04
N GLN A 420 8.30 -29.28 0.77
CA GLN A 420 7.81 -27.95 0.39
C GLN A 420 6.40 -27.69 0.94
N PHE A 421 5.47 -28.62 0.77
CA PHE A 421 4.10 -28.49 1.29
C PHE A 421 4.06 -28.39 2.83
N GLU A 422 4.92 -29.14 3.53
CA GLU A 422 5.04 -29.02 4.99
C GLU A 422 5.58 -27.66 5.42
N ARG A 423 6.59 -27.12 4.72
CA ARG A 423 7.14 -25.77 4.97
C ARG A 423 6.09 -24.69 4.75
N LEU A 424 5.34 -24.77 3.64
CA LEU A 424 4.26 -23.85 3.31
C LEU A 424 3.24 -23.76 4.46
N ILE A 425 2.64 -24.90 4.83
CA ILE A 425 1.60 -24.92 5.86
C ILE A 425 2.15 -24.46 7.21
N LYS A 426 3.34 -24.91 7.61
CA LYS A 426 3.89 -24.54 8.92
C LYS A 426 4.17 -23.05 9.04
N ARG A 427 4.72 -22.43 7.99
CA ARG A 427 4.97 -20.99 7.89
C ARG A 427 3.65 -20.22 7.98
N ASP A 428 2.63 -20.67 7.23
CA ASP A 428 1.48 -19.81 6.92
C ASP A 428 0.22 -20.06 7.79
N ARG A 429 0.13 -21.20 8.49
CA ARG A 429 -1.07 -21.62 9.26
C ARG A 429 -1.54 -20.67 10.37
N ASN A 430 -0.68 -19.75 10.81
CA ASN A 430 -1.01 -18.76 11.84
C ASN A 430 -1.66 -17.47 11.27
N HIS A 431 -1.68 -17.30 9.95
CA HIS A 431 -2.16 -16.07 9.32
C HIS A 431 -3.69 -15.93 9.32
N ALA A 432 -4.13 -14.69 9.49
CA ALA A 432 -5.54 -14.35 9.62
C ALA A 432 -6.30 -14.38 8.28
N SER A 433 -5.59 -14.24 7.17
CA SER A 433 -6.13 -14.20 5.81
C SER A 433 -6.31 -15.58 5.21
N VAL A 434 -5.37 -16.50 5.45
CA VAL A 434 -5.39 -17.85 4.89
C VAL A 434 -6.70 -18.53 5.29
N PHE A 435 -7.49 -18.99 4.34
CA PHE A 435 -8.78 -19.65 4.62
C PHE A 435 -8.91 -21.03 3.97
N LEU A 436 -8.11 -21.29 2.94
CA LEU A 436 -8.17 -22.49 2.13
C LEU A 436 -6.77 -22.78 1.56
N TRP A 437 -6.38 -24.05 1.54
CA TRP A 437 -5.12 -24.51 0.94
C TRP A 437 -5.37 -25.12 -0.44
N SER A 438 -4.68 -24.68 -1.50
CA SER A 438 -4.69 -25.36 -2.80
C SER A 438 -3.52 -26.34 -2.90
N ILE A 439 -3.82 -27.60 -3.24
CA ILE A 439 -2.81 -28.68 -3.36
C ILE A 439 -2.20 -28.81 -4.77
N GLY A 440 -2.58 -27.94 -5.70
CA GLY A 440 -2.07 -27.93 -7.07
C GLY A 440 -3.05 -27.33 -8.08
N ASN A 441 -2.57 -27.14 -9.31
CA ASN A 441 -3.32 -26.53 -10.42
C ASN A 441 -3.14 -27.34 -11.72
N GLU A 442 -4.24 -27.73 -12.37
CA GLU A 442 -4.30 -28.23 -13.76
C GLU A 442 -3.32 -29.36 -14.12
N GLU A 443 -3.26 -30.39 -13.28
CA GLU A 443 -2.34 -31.52 -13.41
C GLU A 443 -2.91 -32.57 -14.37
N GLY A 444 -3.06 -32.17 -15.64
CA GLY A 444 -3.74 -32.88 -16.73
C GLY A 444 -3.44 -34.37 -16.84
N TRP A 445 -2.20 -34.78 -16.54
CA TRP A 445 -1.74 -36.16 -16.63
C TRP A 445 -2.30 -37.08 -15.53
N ILE A 446 -2.67 -36.54 -14.37
CA ILE A 446 -2.99 -37.34 -13.18
C ILE A 446 -4.32 -37.00 -12.54
N GLN A 447 -4.89 -35.81 -12.78
CA GLN A 447 -6.07 -35.33 -12.05
C GLN A 447 -7.34 -36.20 -12.21
N LYS A 448 -7.47 -36.95 -13.32
CA LYS A 448 -8.64 -37.81 -13.63
C LYS A 448 -8.51 -39.26 -13.16
N ASN A 449 -7.37 -39.66 -12.60
CA ASN A 449 -7.06 -41.08 -12.39
C ASN A 449 -6.68 -41.40 -10.94
N THR A 450 -6.48 -42.70 -10.67
CA THR A 450 -6.18 -43.18 -9.32
C THR A 450 -4.83 -42.72 -8.79
N VAL A 451 -3.88 -42.34 -9.64
CA VAL A 451 -2.59 -41.76 -9.22
C VAL A 451 -2.83 -40.40 -8.58
N GLY A 452 -3.52 -39.48 -9.27
CA GLY A 452 -3.87 -38.17 -8.72
C GLY A 452 -4.66 -38.28 -7.43
N LYS A 453 -5.65 -39.18 -7.38
CA LYS A 453 -6.41 -39.48 -6.15
C LYS A 453 -5.51 -39.85 -4.96
N ARG A 454 -4.54 -40.76 -5.15
CA ARG A 454 -3.63 -41.20 -4.08
C ARG A 454 -2.72 -40.07 -3.59
N ILE A 455 -2.21 -39.26 -4.51
CA ILE A 455 -1.38 -38.09 -4.17
C ILE A 455 -2.22 -37.08 -3.37
N ALA A 456 -3.44 -36.76 -3.83
CA ALA A 456 -4.34 -35.86 -3.13
C ALA A 456 -4.67 -36.35 -1.71
N LEU A 457 -5.02 -37.63 -1.53
CA LEU A 457 -5.23 -38.22 -0.20
C LEU A 457 -4.02 -38.08 0.73
N THR A 458 -2.81 -38.23 0.17
CA THR A 458 -1.57 -38.08 0.93
C THR A 458 -1.35 -36.64 1.40
N LEU A 459 -1.56 -35.66 0.51
CA LEU A 459 -1.45 -34.24 0.84
C LEU A 459 -2.57 -33.80 1.81
N LEU A 460 -3.80 -34.26 1.63
CA LEU A 460 -4.92 -33.98 2.55
C LEU A 460 -4.66 -34.53 3.96
N ALA A 461 -4.11 -35.74 4.06
CA ALA A 461 -3.72 -36.30 5.35
C ALA A 461 -2.61 -35.46 6.02
N LYS A 462 -1.63 -35.00 5.24
CA LYS A 462 -0.56 -34.13 5.74
C LYS A 462 -1.08 -32.76 6.16
N GLN A 463 -1.96 -32.15 5.37
CA GLN A 463 -2.58 -30.88 5.69
C GLN A 463 -3.35 -30.97 7.00
N LYS A 464 -4.21 -31.98 7.16
CA LYS A 464 -4.96 -32.20 8.42
C LYS A 464 -4.05 -32.44 9.63
N GLN A 465 -2.88 -33.06 9.42
CA GLN A 465 -1.88 -33.24 10.49
C GLN A 465 -1.27 -31.89 10.93
N LEU A 466 -1.00 -30.99 9.98
CA LEU A 466 -0.26 -29.74 10.24
C LEU A 466 -1.16 -28.54 10.57
N ASP A 467 -2.35 -28.48 9.98
CA ASP A 467 -3.37 -27.47 10.21
C ASP A 467 -4.78 -28.08 10.11
N PRO A 468 -5.34 -28.64 11.19
CA PRO A 468 -6.70 -29.14 11.20
C PRO A 468 -7.77 -28.04 11.20
N THR A 469 -7.41 -26.76 11.28
CA THR A 469 -8.36 -25.64 11.41
C THR A 469 -8.87 -25.12 10.07
N ARG A 470 -8.24 -25.56 8.97
CA ARG A 470 -8.62 -25.23 7.60
C ARG A 470 -8.74 -26.50 6.77
N THR A 471 -9.29 -26.36 5.57
CA THR A 471 -9.43 -27.45 4.61
C THR A 471 -8.68 -27.14 3.31
N SER A 472 -8.82 -28.00 2.30
CA SER A 472 -8.13 -27.86 1.03
C SER A 472 -9.07 -27.90 -0.18
N THR A 473 -8.60 -27.30 -1.27
CA THR A 473 -9.15 -27.37 -2.61
C THR A 473 -8.07 -27.82 -3.61
N TYR A 474 -8.49 -28.05 -4.85
CA TYR A 474 -7.64 -28.32 -6.00
C TYR A 474 -8.22 -27.59 -7.21
N ALA A 475 -7.38 -26.88 -7.94
CA ALA A 475 -7.79 -26.12 -9.12
C ALA A 475 -7.78 -27.03 -10.35
N ALA A 476 -8.97 -27.39 -10.85
CA ALA A 476 -9.12 -28.35 -11.94
C ALA A 476 -9.86 -27.75 -13.14
N ASP A 477 -9.25 -27.83 -14.32
CA ASP A 477 -9.77 -27.44 -15.63
C ASP A 477 -10.78 -28.46 -16.23
N LEU A 478 -11.51 -29.14 -15.35
CA LEU A 478 -12.46 -30.19 -15.69
C LEU A 478 -13.91 -29.68 -15.58
N ALA A 479 -14.74 -30.10 -16.53
CA ALA A 479 -16.20 -29.89 -16.50
C ALA A 479 -16.86 -30.80 -15.44
N ASN A 480 -18.01 -31.41 -15.74
CA ASN A 480 -18.64 -32.35 -14.82
C ASN A 480 -17.87 -33.69 -14.80
N HIS A 481 -16.80 -33.77 -14.00
CA HIS A 481 -15.96 -34.95 -13.85
C HIS A 481 -15.59 -35.22 -12.38
N PHE A 482 -16.08 -36.34 -11.84
CA PHE A 482 -15.89 -36.70 -10.43
C PHE A 482 -14.62 -37.52 -10.15
N ALA A 483 -14.23 -38.43 -11.05
CA ALA A 483 -13.16 -39.39 -10.76
C ALA A 483 -11.78 -38.72 -10.58
N GLY A 484 -10.91 -39.36 -9.79
CA GLY A 484 -9.54 -38.90 -9.55
C GLY A 484 -9.43 -37.98 -8.33
N VAL A 485 -8.86 -36.78 -8.51
CA VAL A 485 -8.66 -35.82 -7.41
C VAL A 485 -9.98 -35.28 -6.87
N ASN A 486 -10.95 -35.02 -7.75
CA ASN A 486 -12.26 -34.46 -7.39
C ASN A 486 -13.09 -35.38 -6.47
N GLU A 487 -12.80 -36.68 -6.48
CA GLU A 487 -13.48 -37.68 -5.65
C GLU A 487 -13.16 -37.50 -4.16
N VAL A 488 -11.98 -36.94 -3.83
CA VAL A 488 -11.46 -36.88 -2.45
C VAL A 488 -11.25 -35.46 -1.94
N ILE A 489 -11.26 -34.46 -2.82
CA ILE A 489 -11.02 -33.08 -2.43
C ILE A 489 -12.22 -32.52 -1.63
N PRO A 490 -12.00 -31.89 -0.46
CA PRO A 490 -13.10 -31.36 0.35
C PRO A 490 -13.90 -30.26 -0.34
N VAL A 491 -13.24 -29.37 -1.07
CA VAL A 491 -13.85 -28.28 -1.85
C VAL A 491 -13.48 -28.48 -3.32
N ARG A 492 -14.47 -28.53 -4.20
CA ARG A 492 -14.29 -28.69 -5.64
C ARG A 492 -13.95 -27.35 -6.29
N GLY A 493 -12.76 -27.21 -6.87
CA GLY A 493 -12.32 -26.01 -7.57
C GLY A 493 -12.45 -26.07 -9.10
N PHE A 494 -13.25 -25.21 -9.72
CA PHE A 494 -13.37 -25.11 -11.18
C PHE A 494 -12.40 -24.07 -11.74
N ASN A 495 -11.57 -24.49 -12.68
CA ASN A 495 -10.94 -23.59 -13.64
C ASN A 495 -11.81 -23.57 -14.90
N TYR A 496 -12.36 -22.41 -15.20
CA TYR A 496 -13.27 -22.15 -16.30
C TYR A 496 -14.49 -23.08 -16.24
N ARG A 497 -14.93 -23.61 -17.39
CA ARG A 497 -15.98 -24.63 -17.49
C ARG A 497 -17.28 -24.25 -16.75
N GLN A 498 -17.57 -22.94 -16.71
CA GLN A 498 -18.71 -22.34 -16.01
C GLN A 498 -20.05 -22.99 -16.40
N PHE A 499 -20.16 -23.47 -17.65
CA PHE A 499 -21.32 -24.14 -18.18
C PHE A 499 -21.63 -25.50 -17.53
N ALA A 500 -20.67 -26.12 -16.83
CA ALA A 500 -20.81 -27.46 -16.25
C ALA A 500 -20.97 -27.46 -14.72
N VAL A 501 -20.91 -26.28 -14.09
CA VAL A 501 -20.91 -26.15 -12.63
C VAL A 501 -22.25 -26.57 -12.03
N GLU A 502 -23.36 -26.17 -12.64
CA GLU A 502 -24.72 -26.57 -12.21
C GLU A 502 -24.94 -28.08 -12.31
N ASP A 503 -24.56 -28.70 -13.45
CA ASP A 503 -24.67 -30.14 -13.64
C ASP A 503 -23.83 -30.92 -12.62
N TYR A 504 -22.61 -30.47 -12.33
CA TYR A 504 -21.78 -31.09 -11.30
C TYR A 504 -22.40 -30.94 -9.90
N HIS A 505 -22.93 -29.76 -9.56
CA HIS A 505 -23.61 -29.56 -8.28
C HIS A 505 -24.80 -30.50 -8.12
N LYS A 506 -25.60 -30.66 -9.17
CA LYS A 506 -26.74 -31.59 -9.19
C LYS A 506 -26.32 -33.04 -8.90
N ASP A 507 -25.19 -33.46 -9.44
CA ASP A 507 -24.65 -34.80 -9.22
C ASP A 507 -23.95 -34.96 -7.86
N HIS A 508 -23.44 -33.85 -7.28
CA HIS A 508 -22.64 -33.80 -6.05
C HIS A 508 -23.07 -32.68 -5.08
N PRO A 509 -24.33 -32.66 -4.61
CA PRO A 509 -24.92 -31.49 -3.93
C PRO A 509 -24.31 -31.18 -2.56
N THR A 510 -23.56 -32.12 -1.98
CA THR A 510 -22.94 -31.96 -0.66
C THR A 510 -21.48 -31.52 -0.73
N GLN A 511 -20.89 -31.41 -1.92
CA GLN A 511 -19.51 -30.94 -2.08
C GLN A 511 -19.53 -29.43 -2.38
N PRO A 512 -18.91 -28.58 -1.55
CA PRO A 512 -18.80 -27.15 -1.83
C PRO A 512 -18.04 -26.89 -3.13
N ILE A 513 -18.49 -25.89 -3.91
CA ILE A 513 -17.94 -25.57 -5.24
C ILE A 513 -17.46 -24.13 -5.29
N ILE A 514 -16.22 -23.93 -5.74
CA ILE A 514 -15.62 -22.60 -5.92
C ILE A 514 -15.01 -22.49 -7.31
N GLY A 515 -15.09 -21.31 -7.94
CA GLY A 515 -14.33 -21.02 -9.16
C GLY A 515 -12.89 -20.69 -8.79
N THR A 516 -11.95 -21.62 -8.92
CA THR A 516 -10.53 -21.37 -8.64
C THR A 516 -9.87 -20.52 -9.72
N GLU A 517 -10.41 -20.52 -10.94
CA GLU A 517 -9.96 -19.68 -12.05
C GLU A 517 -11.11 -19.40 -13.01
N MET A 518 -11.55 -18.16 -13.13
CA MET A 518 -12.74 -17.79 -13.91
C MET A 518 -12.46 -16.60 -14.81
N GLY A 519 -13.30 -16.37 -15.83
CA GLY A 519 -13.06 -15.30 -16.79
C GLY A 519 -11.90 -15.64 -17.72
N SER A 520 -10.77 -14.92 -17.61
CA SER A 520 -9.65 -14.88 -18.58
C SER A 520 -10.00 -14.11 -19.86
N THR A 521 -10.76 -13.03 -19.71
CA THR A 521 -10.99 -12.06 -20.78
C THR A 521 -9.70 -11.30 -21.06
N VAL A 522 -9.40 -11.06 -22.34
CA VAL A 522 -8.17 -10.36 -22.76
C VAL A 522 -8.50 -8.94 -23.22
N THR A 523 -7.83 -7.95 -22.62
CA THR A 523 -8.04 -6.51 -22.88
C THR A 523 -6.72 -5.74 -22.82
N THR A 524 -6.59 -4.66 -23.60
CA THR A 524 -5.46 -3.72 -23.54
C THR A 524 -5.97 -2.36 -23.09
N ARG A 525 -5.41 -1.81 -22.01
CA ARG A 525 -5.88 -0.55 -21.39
C ARG A 525 -6.05 0.56 -22.41
N GLY A 526 -7.26 1.10 -22.54
CA GLY A 526 -7.54 2.28 -23.37
C GLY A 526 -7.52 2.05 -24.89
N ILE A 527 -7.39 0.80 -25.34
CA ILE A 527 -7.47 0.45 -26.77
C ILE A 527 -8.88 -0.03 -27.08
N TYR A 528 -9.52 0.43 -28.15
CA TYR A 528 -10.88 0.01 -28.52
C TYR A 528 -10.98 -0.50 -29.97
N GLU A 529 -9.84 -0.67 -30.61
CA GLU A 529 -9.71 -1.29 -31.93
C GLU A 529 -8.63 -2.36 -31.87
N LYS A 530 -8.88 -3.49 -32.54
CA LYS A 530 -7.91 -4.58 -32.62
C LYS A 530 -6.73 -4.16 -33.48
N ASP A 531 -5.51 -4.29 -32.95
CA ASP A 531 -4.27 -4.09 -33.69
C ASP A 531 -3.41 -5.35 -33.58
N THR A 532 -3.38 -6.17 -34.62
CA THR A 532 -2.61 -7.42 -34.62
C THR A 532 -1.11 -7.22 -34.84
N ILE A 533 -0.67 -6.03 -35.25
CA ILE A 533 0.75 -5.72 -35.48
C ILE A 533 1.38 -5.32 -34.15
N ARG A 534 0.73 -4.43 -33.41
CA ARG A 534 1.14 -4.05 -32.05
C ARG A 534 0.68 -5.03 -30.99
N GLY A 535 -0.24 -5.94 -31.32
CA GLY A 535 -0.73 -6.96 -30.39
C GLY A 535 -1.67 -6.37 -29.32
N TYR A 536 -2.57 -5.50 -29.74
CA TYR A 536 -3.57 -4.90 -28.87
C TYR A 536 -4.96 -5.49 -29.11
N VAL A 537 -5.67 -5.73 -28.00
CA VAL A 537 -7.05 -6.20 -27.99
C VAL A 537 -7.97 -5.12 -27.40
N PRO A 538 -9.22 -4.98 -27.91
CA PRO A 538 -10.16 -3.99 -27.39
C PRO A 538 -10.41 -4.15 -25.88
N ASP A 539 -10.51 -3.02 -25.18
CA ASP A 539 -10.78 -2.87 -23.74
C ASP A 539 -12.27 -3.01 -23.45
N GLN A 540 -12.85 -4.12 -23.92
CA GLN A 540 -14.26 -4.46 -23.81
C GLN A 540 -14.39 -5.96 -23.56
N ASP A 541 -15.46 -6.37 -22.88
CA ASP A 541 -15.75 -7.78 -22.57
C ASP A 541 -16.24 -8.54 -23.81
N ILE A 542 -15.39 -8.67 -24.83
CA ILE A 542 -15.75 -9.24 -26.13
C ILE A 542 -14.81 -10.35 -26.59
N THR A 543 -13.63 -10.49 -25.97
CA THR A 543 -12.62 -11.48 -26.36
C THR A 543 -12.15 -12.28 -25.15
N ALA A 544 -12.30 -13.60 -25.21
CA ALA A 544 -11.69 -14.53 -24.28
C ALA A 544 -11.07 -15.71 -25.06
N PRO A 545 -10.02 -16.37 -24.55
CA PRO A 545 -9.50 -17.59 -25.14
C PRO A 545 -10.54 -18.71 -25.19
N TRP A 546 -10.36 -19.67 -26.11
CA TRP A 546 -11.34 -20.73 -26.38
C TRP A 546 -11.64 -21.64 -25.17
N TRP A 547 -10.70 -21.74 -24.23
CA TRP A 547 -10.87 -22.56 -23.02
C TRP A 547 -11.62 -21.84 -21.90
N ALA A 548 -11.82 -20.53 -22.04
CA ALA A 548 -12.19 -19.63 -20.97
C ALA A 548 -13.56 -18.96 -21.23
N SER A 549 -13.79 -17.79 -20.66
CA SER A 549 -15.07 -17.07 -20.78
C SER A 549 -14.92 -15.55 -20.66
N LYS A 550 -15.93 -14.83 -21.12
CA LYS A 550 -16.08 -13.41 -20.80
C LYS A 550 -16.41 -13.20 -19.33
N ALA A 551 -16.08 -12.02 -18.79
CA ALA A 551 -16.37 -11.67 -17.41
C ALA A 551 -17.87 -11.79 -17.09
N GLU A 552 -18.71 -11.27 -17.98
CA GLU A 552 -20.16 -11.26 -17.82
C GLU A 552 -20.80 -12.65 -17.92
N GLU A 553 -20.18 -13.59 -18.64
CA GLU A 553 -20.73 -14.93 -18.86
C GLU A 553 -20.65 -15.79 -17.60
N TRP A 554 -19.49 -15.85 -16.95
CA TRP A 554 -19.34 -16.67 -15.75
C TRP A 554 -19.95 -16.01 -14.52
N TRP A 555 -19.79 -14.69 -14.36
CA TRP A 555 -20.24 -13.99 -13.15
C TRP A 555 -21.76 -14.02 -13.01
N LYS A 556 -22.51 -13.88 -14.12
CA LYS A 556 -23.96 -14.06 -14.10
C LYS A 556 -24.40 -15.44 -13.63
N LEU A 557 -23.62 -16.48 -13.90
CA LEU A 557 -23.93 -17.82 -13.43
C LEU A 557 -23.59 -17.95 -11.95
N ALA A 558 -22.41 -17.51 -11.52
CA ALA A 558 -22.01 -17.58 -10.11
C ALA A 558 -22.93 -16.76 -9.20
N ALA A 559 -23.12 -15.47 -9.50
CA ALA A 559 -23.85 -14.53 -8.66
C ALA A 559 -25.36 -14.83 -8.50
N ASN A 560 -25.91 -15.73 -9.30
CA ASN A 560 -27.32 -16.13 -9.25
C ASN A 560 -27.53 -17.51 -8.60
N ASN A 561 -26.47 -18.18 -8.13
CA ASN A 561 -26.53 -19.55 -7.61
C ASN A 561 -25.84 -19.68 -6.25
N ASP A 562 -26.62 -19.88 -5.18
CA ASP A 562 -26.12 -19.99 -3.79
C ASP A 562 -25.20 -21.21 -3.53
N PHE A 563 -25.21 -22.21 -4.42
CA PHE A 563 -24.31 -23.37 -4.32
C PHE A 563 -22.90 -23.09 -4.84
N TRP A 564 -22.72 -21.97 -5.55
CA TRP A 564 -21.43 -21.54 -6.06
C TRP A 564 -20.87 -20.49 -5.11
N LEU A 565 -19.77 -20.81 -4.44
CA LEU A 565 -19.15 -19.97 -3.42
C LEU A 565 -18.59 -18.62 -3.93
N GLY A 566 -18.76 -18.30 -5.21
CA GLY A 566 -18.01 -17.29 -5.94
C GLY A 566 -16.74 -17.87 -6.59
N GLY A 567 -15.73 -17.03 -6.82
CA GLY A 567 -14.49 -17.48 -7.44
C GLY A 567 -13.42 -16.42 -7.63
N PHE A 568 -12.35 -16.82 -8.32
CA PHE A 568 -11.17 -16.00 -8.58
C PHE A 568 -11.02 -15.74 -10.07
N ILE A 569 -11.03 -14.46 -10.49
CA ILE A 569 -10.85 -14.10 -11.90
C ILE A 569 -9.38 -14.28 -12.32
N TRP A 570 -9.14 -14.71 -13.54
CA TRP A 570 -7.83 -14.64 -14.19
C TRP A 570 -7.76 -13.35 -15.03
N THR A 571 -7.04 -12.30 -14.63
CA THR A 571 -6.31 -12.08 -13.36
C THR A 571 -6.65 -10.71 -12.77
N GLY A 572 -6.19 -10.41 -11.55
CA GLY A 572 -6.31 -9.08 -10.97
C GLY A 572 -5.41 -8.05 -11.67
N PHE A 573 -4.13 -8.38 -11.83
CA PHE A 573 -3.15 -7.60 -12.59
C PHE A 573 -2.67 -8.38 -13.81
N ASP A 574 -2.33 -7.65 -14.88
CA ASP A 574 -1.45 -8.22 -15.89
C ASP A 574 -0.10 -8.56 -15.25
N TYR A 575 0.56 -9.55 -15.82
CA TYR A 575 1.87 -10.04 -15.40
C TYR A 575 2.74 -10.23 -16.63
N ARG A 576 4.06 -10.27 -16.42
CA ARG A 576 4.99 -10.52 -17.52
C ARG A 576 4.91 -11.98 -17.98
N GLY A 577 5.05 -12.20 -19.28
CA GLY A 577 4.88 -13.52 -19.87
C GLY A 577 3.43 -13.86 -20.20
N GLU A 578 3.22 -15.12 -20.59
CA GLU A 578 1.93 -15.64 -21.09
C GLU A 578 1.14 -14.65 -21.97
N PRO A 579 1.72 -14.17 -23.10
CA PRO A 579 1.21 -13.02 -23.85
C PRO A 579 -0.05 -13.28 -24.69
N THR A 580 -0.90 -14.21 -24.26
CA THR A 580 -2.16 -14.59 -24.90
C THR A 580 -3.05 -13.36 -25.10
N PRO A 581 -3.64 -13.16 -26.30
CA PRO A 581 -3.77 -14.11 -27.42
C PRO A 581 -2.65 -14.03 -28.46
N TYR A 582 -1.63 -13.21 -28.21
CA TYR A 582 -0.56 -12.93 -29.15
C TYR A 582 0.76 -13.56 -28.70
N ARG A 583 1.82 -13.21 -29.42
CA ARG A 583 3.21 -13.57 -29.14
C ARG A 583 4.04 -12.29 -29.27
N TRP A 584 5.32 -12.41 -29.63
CA TRP A 584 6.12 -11.25 -30.02
C TRP A 584 5.35 -10.30 -30.97
N PRO A 585 5.30 -8.98 -30.70
CA PRO A 585 6.11 -8.23 -29.73
C PRO A 585 5.54 -8.16 -28.30
N ASN A 586 4.41 -8.81 -27.99
CA ASN A 586 3.87 -8.79 -26.63
C ASN A 586 4.78 -9.55 -25.65
N VAL A 587 5.14 -8.91 -24.54
CA VAL A 587 5.97 -9.47 -23.47
C VAL A 587 5.22 -9.62 -22.14
N ASN A 588 4.00 -9.10 -22.05
CA ASN A 588 3.11 -9.22 -20.89
C ASN A 588 1.76 -9.82 -21.31
N SER A 589 1.00 -10.30 -20.34
CA SER A 589 -0.36 -10.81 -20.49
C SER A 589 -1.36 -9.70 -20.85
N HIS A 590 -2.58 -10.11 -21.22
CA HIS A 590 -3.74 -9.22 -21.42
C HIS A 590 -4.91 -9.49 -20.46
N PHE A 591 -4.74 -10.43 -19.52
CA PHE A 591 -5.81 -10.96 -18.67
C PHE A 591 -6.23 -10.06 -17.50
N GLY A 592 -5.34 -9.17 -17.07
CA GLY A 592 -5.53 -8.38 -15.87
C GLY A 592 -6.67 -7.39 -15.98
N MET A 593 -7.45 -7.23 -14.91
CA MET A 593 -8.40 -6.12 -14.79
C MET A 593 -7.70 -4.77 -14.64
N MET A 594 -6.46 -4.80 -14.18
CA MET A 594 -5.51 -3.72 -14.24
C MET A 594 -4.31 -4.15 -15.08
N ASP A 595 -3.62 -3.19 -15.70
CA ASP A 595 -2.32 -3.48 -16.31
C ASP A 595 -1.24 -3.79 -15.26
N VAL A 596 -0.02 -4.12 -15.70
CA VAL A 596 1.09 -4.51 -14.81
C VAL A 596 1.60 -3.36 -13.91
N CYS A 597 1.17 -2.12 -14.14
CA CYS A 597 1.42 -0.97 -13.25
C CYS A 597 0.29 -0.77 -12.24
N GLY A 598 -0.83 -1.48 -12.38
CA GLY A 598 -2.03 -1.30 -11.58
C GLY A 598 -2.98 -0.23 -12.10
N PHE A 599 -2.87 0.20 -13.36
CA PHE A 599 -3.84 1.11 -13.95
C PHE A 599 -5.09 0.34 -14.39
N PRO A 600 -6.31 0.79 -14.01
CA PRO A 600 -7.54 0.07 -14.33
C PRO A 600 -7.82 0.04 -15.84
N LYS A 601 -8.27 -1.12 -16.31
CA LYS A 601 -8.90 -1.32 -17.61
C LYS A 601 -10.42 -1.19 -17.50
N ASN A 602 -11.17 -1.28 -18.58
CA ASN A 602 -12.63 -1.11 -18.55
C ASN A 602 -13.34 -2.16 -17.67
N LEU A 603 -12.87 -3.41 -17.70
CA LEU A 603 -13.43 -4.52 -16.91
C LEU A 603 -13.26 -4.36 -15.39
N TYR A 604 -12.30 -3.54 -14.92
CA TYR A 604 -12.23 -3.16 -13.51
C TYR A 604 -13.57 -2.58 -13.04
N TYR A 605 -14.17 -1.70 -13.83
CA TYR A 605 -15.42 -1.02 -13.48
C TYR A 605 -16.64 -1.94 -13.63
N TYR A 606 -16.58 -2.95 -14.51
CA TYR A 606 -17.58 -4.02 -14.54
C TYR A 606 -17.62 -4.75 -13.19
N TYR A 607 -16.48 -5.29 -12.74
CA TYR A 607 -16.44 -5.99 -11.45
C TYR A 607 -16.78 -5.06 -10.29
N GLN A 608 -16.25 -3.83 -10.25
CA GLN A 608 -16.57 -2.87 -9.20
C GLN A 608 -18.07 -2.57 -9.10
N SER A 609 -18.78 -2.50 -10.22
CA SER A 609 -20.22 -2.27 -10.22
C SER A 609 -21.01 -3.40 -9.53
N TRP A 610 -20.55 -4.65 -9.67
CA TRP A 610 -21.28 -5.81 -9.17
C TRP A 610 -20.73 -6.38 -7.84
N TRP A 611 -19.48 -6.08 -7.51
CA TRP A 611 -18.78 -6.56 -6.30
C TRP A 611 -18.77 -5.55 -5.16
N THR A 612 -19.23 -4.31 -5.40
CA THR A 612 -19.25 -3.27 -4.39
C THR A 612 -20.59 -2.53 -4.35
N ASP A 613 -20.85 -1.88 -3.21
CA ASP A 613 -21.94 -0.92 -3.07
C ASP A 613 -21.55 0.51 -3.50
N LYS A 614 -20.29 0.74 -3.94
CA LYS A 614 -19.82 2.06 -4.40
C LYS A 614 -20.66 2.54 -5.59
N ASP A 615 -20.76 3.84 -5.80
CA ASP A 615 -21.44 4.35 -6.99
C ASP A 615 -20.51 4.24 -8.18
N VAL A 616 -20.85 3.35 -9.11
CA VAL A 616 -20.07 3.17 -10.34
C VAL A 616 -20.88 3.71 -11.50
N LEU A 617 -20.30 4.62 -12.27
CA LEU A 617 -20.81 5.06 -13.57
C LEU A 617 -19.61 5.37 -14.46
N HIS A 618 -19.12 4.36 -15.18
CA HIS A 618 -17.95 4.46 -16.02
C HIS A 618 -18.33 4.41 -17.50
N ILE A 619 -17.81 5.35 -18.29
CA ILE A 619 -18.04 5.44 -19.74
C ILE A 619 -16.75 5.02 -20.46
N ALA A 620 -16.87 4.08 -21.39
CA ALA A 620 -15.82 3.69 -22.32
C ALA A 620 -16.39 3.74 -23.75
N PRO A 621 -15.61 4.13 -24.78
CA PRO A 621 -14.21 4.51 -24.74
C PRO A 621 -13.97 5.96 -24.29
N HIS A 622 -12.70 6.40 -24.33
CA HIS A 622 -12.36 7.82 -24.34
C HIS A 622 -12.98 8.53 -25.56
N TRP A 623 -13.01 9.87 -25.58
CA TRP A 623 -13.70 10.65 -26.63
C TRP A 623 -12.75 11.41 -27.56
N ASN A 624 -11.59 10.82 -27.87
CA ASN A 624 -10.57 11.35 -28.78
C ASN A 624 -10.50 10.50 -30.05
N TRP A 625 -11.33 10.81 -31.03
CA TRP A 625 -11.47 10.02 -32.27
C TRP A 625 -11.25 10.87 -33.53
N GLN A 626 -10.23 11.73 -33.51
CA GLN A 626 -9.92 12.62 -34.63
C GLN A 626 -9.85 11.83 -35.95
N GLY A 627 -10.57 12.30 -36.98
CA GLY A 627 -10.66 11.64 -38.29
C GLY A 627 -11.80 10.61 -38.41
N LYS A 628 -12.56 10.37 -37.34
CA LYS A 628 -13.76 9.51 -37.33
C LYS A 628 -15.06 10.30 -37.18
N GLU A 629 -15.07 11.59 -37.48
CA GLU A 629 -16.26 12.44 -37.34
C GLU A 629 -17.45 11.87 -38.13
N GLY A 630 -18.59 11.73 -37.46
CA GLY A 630 -19.80 11.13 -37.99
C GLY A 630 -19.82 9.59 -38.06
N GLN A 631 -18.71 8.91 -37.76
CA GLN A 631 -18.66 7.45 -37.72
C GLN A 631 -19.19 6.91 -36.38
N PRO A 632 -19.87 5.75 -36.37
CA PRO A 632 -20.38 5.16 -35.13
C PRO A 632 -19.24 4.62 -34.26
N ILE A 633 -19.27 4.98 -32.98
CA ILE A 633 -18.43 4.44 -31.90
C ILE A 633 -19.33 3.65 -30.95
N ASP A 634 -18.91 2.45 -30.56
CA ASP A 634 -19.63 1.63 -29.58
C ASP A 634 -19.27 2.08 -28.17
N VAL A 635 -20.18 2.82 -27.53
CA VAL A 635 -20.02 3.36 -26.18
C VAL A 635 -20.61 2.36 -25.18
N TRP A 636 -19.78 1.86 -24.29
CA TRP A 636 -20.19 1.02 -23.16
C TRP A 636 -20.26 1.83 -21.88
N VAL A 637 -21.22 1.49 -21.02
CA VAL A 637 -21.37 2.03 -19.68
C VAL A 637 -21.45 0.90 -18.66
N ASN A 638 -20.47 0.85 -17.77
CA ASN A 638 -20.45 -0.03 -16.60
C ASN A 638 -20.99 0.74 -15.40
N SER A 639 -22.06 0.25 -14.76
CA SER A 639 -22.69 0.95 -13.65
C SER A 639 -23.55 0.01 -12.80
N ASN A 640 -23.73 0.37 -11.53
CA ASN A 640 -24.73 -0.23 -10.64
C ASN A 640 -25.91 0.70 -10.33
N ALA A 641 -26.13 1.70 -11.19
CA ALA A 641 -27.40 2.41 -11.28
C ALA A 641 -28.50 1.49 -11.82
N ASP A 642 -29.76 1.79 -11.47
CA ASP A 642 -30.94 1.07 -11.95
C ASP A 642 -31.20 1.35 -13.45
N GLU A 643 -30.88 2.57 -13.88
CA GLU A 643 -31.05 3.05 -15.25
C GLU A 643 -30.07 4.18 -15.55
N VAL A 644 -29.68 4.31 -16.82
CA VAL A 644 -28.74 5.33 -17.31
C VAL A 644 -29.27 5.97 -18.59
N GLU A 645 -29.16 7.28 -18.69
CA GLU A 645 -29.37 8.06 -19.92
C GLU A 645 -28.04 8.65 -20.38
N LEU A 646 -27.75 8.51 -21.67
CA LEU A 646 -26.52 8.99 -22.28
C LEU A 646 -26.82 10.25 -23.11
N PHE A 647 -25.93 11.23 -23.06
CA PHE A 647 -26.03 12.50 -23.77
C PHE A 647 -24.75 12.78 -24.54
N LEU A 648 -24.87 13.23 -25.79
CA LEU A 648 -23.75 13.79 -26.56
C LEU A 648 -24.04 15.27 -26.80
N ASN A 649 -23.20 16.16 -26.29
CA ASN A 649 -23.35 17.61 -26.40
C ASN A 649 -24.79 18.05 -26.02
N GLU A 650 -25.22 17.65 -24.81
CA GLU A 650 -26.54 17.93 -24.21
C GLU A 650 -27.74 17.25 -24.90
N LYS A 651 -27.55 16.59 -26.04
CA LYS A 651 -28.60 15.85 -26.73
C LYS A 651 -28.68 14.42 -26.20
N SER A 652 -29.85 14.04 -25.70
CA SER A 652 -30.12 12.66 -25.26
C SER A 652 -29.98 11.66 -26.41
N LEU A 653 -29.32 10.55 -26.12
CA LEU A 653 -29.16 9.35 -26.94
C LEU A 653 -30.06 8.21 -26.43
N GLY A 654 -30.97 8.52 -25.50
CA GLY A 654 -31.94 7.59 -24.94
C GLY A 654 -31.50 6.97 -23.63
N LYS A 655 -32.51 6.66 -22.81
CA LYS A 655 -32.40 6.04 -21.50
C LYS A 655 -32.54 4.52 -21.59
N LYS A 656 -31.73 3.78 -20.84
CA LYS A 656 -31.75 2.31 -20.77
C LYS A 656 -31.73 1.82 -19.33
N VAL A 657 -32.47 0.76 -19.04
CA VAL A 657 -32.47 0.06 -17.75
C VAL A 657 -31.24 -0.83 -17.67
N MET A 658 -30.49 -0.76 -16.56
CA MET A 658 -29.28 -1.56 -16.38
C MET A 658 -29.64 -3.04 -16.16
N PRO A 659 -29.19 -3.97 -17.01
CA PRO A 659 -29.33 -5.39 -16.72
C PRO A 659 -28.49 -5.76 -15.49
N ARG A 660 -29.08 -6.48 -14.53
CA ARG A 660 -28.34 -7.01 -13.37
C ARG A 660 -27.17 -7.86 -13.84
N ASN A 661 -25.98 -7.63 -13.26
CA ASN A 661 -24.73 -8.32 -13.60
C ASN A 661 -24.29 -8.14 -15.07
N GLY A 662 -24.71 -7.06 -15.76
CA GLY A 662 -24.35 -6.76 -17.14
C GLY A 662 -23.79 -5.36 -17.36
N HIS A 663 -23.86 -4.88 -18.59
CA HIS A 663 -23.49 -3.52 -18.99
C HIS A 663 -24.56 -2.89 -19.90
N LEU A 664 -24.41 -1.59 -20.19
CA LEU A 664 -25.18 -0.90 -21.21
C LEU A 664 -24.28 -0.49 -22.38
N ASN A 665 -24.84 -0.42 -23.58
CA ASN A 665 -24.11 0.06 -24.75
C ASN A 665 -24.94 0.99 -25.66
N TRP A 666 -24.30 1.86 -26.43
CA TRP A 666 -24.91 2.71 -27.45
C TRP A 666 -23.99 2.82 -28.67
N SER A 667 -24.56 2.79 -29.87
CA SER A 667 -23.83 3.19 -31.08
C SER A 667 -23.98 4.70 -31.27
N VAL A 668 -22.88 5.44 -31.12
CA VAL A 668 -22.88 6.91 -31.08
C VAL A 668 -22.00 7.45 -32.21
N ASN A 669 -22.59 8.23 -33.12
CA ASN A 669 -21.80 8.89 -34.16
C ASN A 669 -20.88 9.93 -33.51
N TYR A 670 -19.57 9.79 -33.73
CA TYR A 670 -18.59 10.66 -33.11
C TYR A 670 -18.76 12.11 -33.54
N ALA A 671 -18.90 12.97 -32.54
CA ALA A 671 -18.73 14.41 -32.68
C ALA A 671 -17.89 14.87 -31.48
N ALA A 672 -16.89 15.70 -31.76
CA ALA A 672 -16.06 16.27 -30.69
C ALA A 672 -16.94 17.00 -29.67
N GLY A 673 -16.54 16.94 -28.40
CA GLY A 673 -17.26 17.57 -27.30
C GLY A 673 -17.35 16.67 -26.08
N LYS A 674 -18.52 16.63 -25.44
CA LYS A 674 -18.75 15.94 -24.17
C LYS A 674 -19.78 14.83 -24.33
N LEU A 675 -19.40 13.64 -23.92
CA LEU A 675 -20.29 12.52 -23.69
C LEU A 675 -20.57 12.44 -22.18
N GLU A 676 -21.83 12.49 -21.79
CA GLU A 676 -22.26 12.53 -20.39
C GLU A 676 -23.28 11.43 -20.12
N ALA A 677 -23.04 10.64 -19.07
CA ALA A 677 -23.98 9.65 -18.57
C ALA A 677 -24.63 10.16 -17.29
N VAL A 678 -25.95 10.01 -17.21
CA VAL A 678 -26.74 10.27 -16.00
C VAL A 678 -27.36 8.95 -15.54
N GLY A 679 -26.95 8.48 -14.37
CA GLY A 679 -27.48 7.28 -13.75
C GLY A 679 -28.41 7.59 -12.58
N TRP A 680 -29.38 6.72 -12.31
CA TRP A 680 -30.21 6.76 -11.12
C TRP A 680 -30.07 5.48 -10.33
N LYS A 681 -29.59 5.57 -9.08
CA LYS A 681 -29.43 4.42 -8.16
C LYS A 681 -30.30 4.64 -6.94
N LYS A 682 -31.32 3.80 -6.74
CA LYS A 682 -32.31 3.95 -5.67
C LYS A 682 -32.93 5.35 -5.64
N GLY A 683 -33.21 5.90 -6.84
CA GLY A 683 -33.75 7.26 -7.04
C GLY A 683 -32.75 8.41 -6.91
N ARG A 684 -31.49 8.16 -6.51
CA ARG A 684 -30.44 9.17 -6.43
C ARG A 684 -29.70 9.30 -7.76
N LYS A 685 -29.58 10.52 -8.26
CA LYS A 685 -28.84 10.86 -9.49
C LYS A 685 -27.33 10.79 -9.26
N ILE A 686 -26.61 10.15 -10.18
CA ILE A 686 -25.15 10.15 -10.31
C ILE A 686 -24.78 10.50 -11.76
N THR A 687 -23.61 11.10 -11.98
CA THR A 687 -23.19 11.58 -13.32
C THR A 687 -21.73 11.26 -13.59
N ALA A 688 -21.40 10.97 -14.84
CA ALA A 688 -20.04 10.80 -15.33
C ALA A 688 -19.89 11.42 -16.73
N LYS A 689 -18.68 11.79 -17.11
CA LYS A 689 -18.41 12.39 -18.43
C LYS A 689 -17.06 11.95 -18.98
N VAL A 690 -16.97 11.88 -20.31
CA VAL A 690 -15.71 11.82 -21.06
C VAL A 690 -15.75 12.89 -22.15
N GLU A 691 -14.61 13.51 -22.42
CA GLU A 691 -14.53 14.69 -23.28
C GLU A 691 -13.41 14.55 -24.31
N THR A 692 -13.59 15.18 -25.47
CA THR A 692 -12.51 15.36 -26.44
C THR A 692 -11.50 16.34 -25.88
N THR A 693 -10.25 15.91 -25.70
CA THR A 693 -9.17 16.72 -25.11
C THR A 693 -8.37 17.48 -26.15
N GLY A 694 -7.66 18.51 -25.70
CA GLY A 694 -6.61 19.17 -26.47
C GLY A 694 -5.31 18.36 -26.55
N LEU A 695 -4.27 18.99 -27.09
CA LEU A 695 -2.91 18.45 -27.09
C LEU A 695 -2.32 18.43 -25.67
N PRO A 696 -1.42 17.48 -25.35
CA PRO A 696 -0.67 17.50 -24.09
C PRO A 696 0.01 18.85 -23.84
N TYR A 697 -0.09 19.33 -22.60
CA TYR A 697 0.39 20.64 -22.18
C TYR A 697 1.30 20.58 -20.94
N GLU A 698 0.95 19.75 -19.95
CA GLU A 698 1.67 19.69 -18.68
C GLU A 698 1.75 18.25 -18.15
N VAL A 699 2.89 17.90 -17.54
CA VAL A 699 3.12 16.65 -16.82
C VAL A 699 2.55 16.75 -15.40
N VAL A 700 1.76 15.74 -15.02
CA VAL A 700 1.17 15.60 -13.69
C VAL A 700 1.88 14.49 -12.94
N VAL A 701 2.26 14.77 -11.69
CA VAL A 701 2.95 13.86 -10.77
C VAL A 701 2.04 13.60 -9.57
N THR A 702 1.66 12.34 -9.37
CA THR A 702 0.76 11.91 -8.30
C THR A 702 1.45 10.82 -7.45
N PRO A 703 2.13 11.18 -6.36
CA PRO A 703 2.68 10.20 -5.43
C PRO A 703 1.56 9.51 -4.64
N TYR A 704 1.76 8.23 -4.31
CA TYR A 704 0.85 7.49 -3.44
C TYR A 704 0.98 7.91 -1.97
N LYS A 705 2.19 8.32 -1.56
CA LYS A 705 2.47 8.93 -0.26
C LYS A 705 3.62 9.94 -0.36
N THR A 706 3.58 10.96 0.49
CA THR A 706 4.64 11.98 0.59
C THR A 706 5.34 11.97 1.94
N THR A 707 4.85 11.19 2.91
CA THR A 707 5.60 10.83 4.11
C THR A 707 6.04 9.37 4.02
N ALA A 708 7.35 9.12 4.09
CA ALA A 708 7.92 7.77 3.97
C ALA A 708 8.94 7.48 5.08
N ILE A 709 9.24 6.21 5.29
CA ILE A 709 10.21 5.78 6.31
C ILE A 709 11.61 5.71 5.69
N ALA A 710 12.60 6.31 6.35
CA ALA A 710 14.01 6.22 5.97
C ALA A 710 14.66 4.95 6.54
N ASP A 711 14.28 3.77 6.03
CA ASP A 711 14.81 2.47 6.47
C ASP A 711 15.57 1.70 5.38
N GLY A 712 15.75 2.32 4.20
CA GLY A 712 16.37 1.69 3.04
C GLY A 712 15.45 0.72 2.29
N LYS A 713 14.18 0.58 2.70
CA LYS A 713 13.23 -0.42 2.18
C LYS A 713 11.95 0.21 1.68
N ASP A 714 11.43 1.21 2.39
CA ASP A 714 10.17 1.84 2.09
C ASP A 714 10.17 2.47 0.68
N VAL A 715 9.02 2.45 0.02
CA VAL A 715 8.88 2.94 -1.36
C VAL A 715 7.69 3.87 -1.50
N SER A 716 7.81 4.88 -2.38
CA SER A 716 6.67 5.64 -2.89
C SER A 716 6.45 5.30 -4.36
N ILE A 717 5.22 4.92 -4.69
CA ILE A 717 4.77 4.68 -6.06
C ILE A 717 4.25 6.01 -6.60
N ILE A 718 4.78 6.45 -7.74
CA ILE A 718 4.41 7.74 -8.32
C ILE A 718 3.84 7.49 -9.72
N ASN A 719 2.57 7.84 -9.88
CA ASN A 719 1.88 7.78 -11.15
C ASN A 719 2.06 9.10 -11.90
N ILE A 720 2.29 9.00 -13.20
CA ILE A 720 2.56 10.11 -14.09
C ILE A 720 1.50 10.12 -15.19
N SER A 721 0.96 11.30 -15.45
CA SER A 721 0.05 11.53 -16.58
C SER A 721 0.35 12.86 -17.25
N VAL A 722 -0.37 13.19 -18.32
CA VAL A 722 -0.34 14.52 -18.93
C VAL A 722 -1.75 15.06 -19.12
N ILE A 723 -1.89 16.37 -18.94
CA ILE A 723 -3.14 17.10 -19.12
C ILE A 723 -3.04 18.07 -20.29
N ASP A 724 -4.18 18.41 -20.89
CA ASP A 724 -4.30 19.50 -21.86
C ASP A 724 -4.34 20.89 -21.17
N LYS A 725 -4.51 21.96 -21.95
CA LYS A 725 -4.57 23.34 -21.44
C LYS A 725 -5.79 23.61 -20.56
N GLU A 726 -6.83 22.79 -20.71
CA GLU A 726 -8.07 22.85 -19.94
C GLU A 726 -8.02 21.96 -18.69
N GLY A 727 -6.89 21.30 -18.43
CA GLY A 727 -6.67 20.47 -17.24
C GLY A 727 -7.21 19.04 -17.33
N ARG A 728 -7.59 18.58 -18.52
CA ARG A 728 -8.14 17.23 -18.75
C ARG A 728 -7.03 16.26 -19.12
N GLU A 729 -7.03 15.07 -18.53
CA GLU A 729 -6.05 14.02 -18.83
C GLU A 729 -6.16 13.59 -20.31
N VAL A 730 -5.04 13.55 -21.04
CA VAL A 730 -5.03 13.19 -22.47
C VAL A 730 -4.94 11.65 -22.62
N PRO A 731 -6.03 10.97 -23.00
CA PRO A 731 -6.17 9.52 -22.85
C PRO A 731 -5.31 8.71 -23.84
N ASN A 732 -4.80 9.33 -24.89
CA ASN A 732 -4.00 8.71 -25.94
C ASN A 732 -2.57 9.28 -26.03
N ALA A 733 -2.10 9.98 -24.98
CA ALA A 733 -0.75 10.51 -24.96
C ALA A 733 0.31 9.41 -24.81
N ASP A 734 1.42 9.56 -25.53
CA ASP A 734 2.54 8.61 -25.63
C ASP A 734 3.91 9.26 -25.36
N ASN A 735 3.91 10.47 -24.78
CA ASN A 735 5.13 11.26 -24.58
C ASN A 735 6.20 10.49 -23.76
N LEU A 736 7.47 10.59 -24.16
CA LEU A 736 8.61 10.11 -23.36
C LEU A 736 8.85 11.03 -22.15
N ILE A 737 8.65 10.50 -20.94
CA ILE A 737 8.88 11.23 -19.70
C ILE A 737 10.26 10.91 -19.14
N LYS A 738 10.99 11.94 -18.71
CA LYS A 738 12.29 11.84 -18.05
C LYS A 738 12.17 12.18 -16.56
N PHE A 739 12.83 11.41 -15.73
CA PHE A 739 12.76 11.53 -14.28
C PHE A 739 14.06 12.06 -13.68
N LYS A 740 13.94 12.93 -12.68
CA LYS A 740 15.07 13.37 -11.85
C LYS A 740 14.70 13.20 -10.38
N LEU A 741 15.69 12.78 -9.59
CA LEU A 741 15.56 12.56 -8.16
C LEU A 741 16.72 13.25 -7.43
N LYS A 742 16.44 13.89 -6.30
CA LYS A 742 17.43 14.42 -5.35
C LYS A 742 17.04 14.04 -3.93
N GLY A 743 18.03 13.84 -3.07
CA GLY A 743 17.84 13.40 -1.67
C GLY A 743 18.36 11.98 -1.46
N ASP A 744 18.21 11.44 -0.24
CA ASP A 744 18.62 10.07 0.09
C ASP A 744 17.54 9.08 -0.35
N ALA A 745 17.45 8.83 -1.66
CA ALA A 745 16.53 7.89 -2.29
C ALA A 745 17.05 7.49 -3.68
N LYS A 746 16.49 6.42 -4.26
CA LYS A 746 16.79 5.97 -5.64
C LYS A 746 15.53 5.53 -6.38
N ILE A 747 15.51 5.70 -7.70
CA ILE A 747 14.51 5.03 -8.54
C ILE A 747 14.94 3.57 -8.69
N ILE A 748 14.01 2.63 -8.53
CA ILE A 748 14.27 1.18 -8.64
C ILE A 748 13.52 0.50 -9.78
N GLY A 749 12.57 1.19 -10.42
CA GLY A 749 11.83 0.65 -11.54
C GLY A 749 10.87 1.65 -12.16
N VAL A 750 10.59 1.46 -13.46
CA VAL A 750 9.61 2.23 -14.23
C VAL A 750 8.76 1.29 -15.10
N GLY A 751 7.53 1.71 -15.44
CA GLY A 751 6.65 0.95 -16.31
C GLY A 751 5.50 1.80 -16.87
N ASN A 752 4.79 1.30 -17.87
CA ASN A 752 3.61 1.98 -18.44
C ASN A 752 2.41 1.06 -18.72
N GLY A 753 2.57 -0.26 -18.62
CA GLY A 753 1.49 -1.20 -18.88
C GLY A 753 1.21 -1.51 -20.34
N ASP A 754 2.02 -1.02 -21.28
CA ASP A 754 1.95 -1.47 -22.68
C ASP A 754 2.43 -2.93 -22.77
N PRO A 755 1.58 -3.88 -23.19
CA PRO A 755 1.98 -5.28 -23.30
C PRO A 755 3.07 -5.51 -24.35
N SER A 756 3.32 -4.55 -25.26
CA SER A 756 4.33 -4.63 -26.33
C SER A 756 5.51 -3.70 -26.14
N SER A 757 5.60 -2.99 -25.01
CA SER A 757 6.75 -2.13 -24.73
C SER A 757 8.00 -2.96 -24.43
N HIS A 758 9.08 -2.66 -25.17
CA HIS A 758 10.42 -3.22 -24.92
C HIS A 758 11.35 -2.20 -24.24
N GLU A 759 10.84 -1.04 -23.82
CA GLU A 759 11.63 -0.06 -23.06
C GLU A 759 12.15 -0.66 -21.73
N PRO A 760 13.39 -0.36 -21.31
CA PRO A 760 13.99 -0.96 -20.11
C PRO A 760 13.28 -0.60 -18.81
N ASP A 761 12.90 -1.62 -18.04
CA ASP A 761 12.26 -1.50 -16.72
C ASP A 761 13.19 -0.92 -15.65
N GLN A 762 14.48 -1.17 -15.83
CA GLN A 762 15.56 -0.55 -15.06
C GLN A 762 16.47 0.22 -16.01
N CYS A 763 16.78 1.46 -15.65
CA CYS A 763 17.68 2.32 -16.39
C CYS A 763 19.00 2.48 -15.64
N SER A 764 20.07 2.82 -16.35
CA SER A 764 21.28 3.31 -15.70
C SER A 764 20.99 4.61 -14.94
N GLU A 765 21.70 4.82 -13.84
CA GLU A 765 21.52 6.01 -13.00
C GLU A 765 21.65 7.32 -13.82
N GLY A 766 20.72 8.25 -13.60
CA GLY A 766 20.62 9.49 -14.38
C GLY A 766 19.95 9.38 -15.76
N MET A 767 19.60 8.17 -16.21
CA MET A 767 18.94 7.92 -17.51
C MET A 767 17.49 7.44 -17.38
N TRP A 768 16.88 7.59 -16.19
CA TRP A 768 15.52 7.13 -15.91
C TRP A 768 14.48 7.84 -16.77
N GLN A 769 13.74 7.06 -17.55
CA GLN A 769 12.69 7.53 -18.45
C GLN A 769 11.68 6.44 -18.77
N ARG A 770 10.47 6.83 -19.19
CA ARG A 770 9.45 5.91 -19.69
C ARG A 770 8.43 6.65 -20.55
N SER A 771 8.06 6.08 -21.69
CA SER A 771 6.93 6.61 -22.49
C SER A 771 5.60 6.39 -21.77
N LEU A 772 4.71 7.37 -21.86
CA LEU A 772 3.32 7.16 -21.52
C LEU A 772 2.73 6.09 -22.44
N PHE A 773 1.84 5.26 -21.91
CA PHE A 773 0.98 4.41 -22.71
C PHE A 773 -0.46 4.80 -22.39
N ASN A 774 -1.19 5.29 -23.40
CA ASN A 774 -2.55 5.80 -23.24
C ASN A 774 -2.67 6.73 -22.02
N GLY A 775 -1.82 7.75 -22.01
CA GLY A 775 -1.83 8.83 -21.00
C GLY A 775 -1.02 8.58 -19.73
N LYS A 776 -0.54 7.36 -19.45
CA LYS A 776 0.02 7.01 -18.12
C LYS A 776 1.36 6.28 -18.16
N CYS A 777 2.22 6.56 -17.18
CA CYS A 777 3.34 5.71 -16.76
C CYS A 777 3.56 5.79 -15.24
N GLN A 778 4.42 4.93 -14.70
CA GLN A 778 4.69 4.79 -13.27
C GLN A 778 6.19 4.73 -13.00
N VAL A 779 6.60 5.27 -11.86
CA VAL A 779 7.94 5.16 -11.30
C VAL A 779 7.88 4.74 -9.83
N ILE A 780 8.82 3.90 -9.42
CA ILE A 780 8.95 3.42 -8.03
C ILE A 780 10.23 4.00 -7.43
N VAL A 781 10.07 4.79 -6.37
CA VAL A 781 11.18 5.42 -5.63
C VAL A 781 11.36 4.72 -4.29
N GLN A 782 12.55 4.19 -4.03
CA GLN A 782 12.94 3.60 -2.74
C GLN A 782 13.69 4.62 -1.88
N MET A 783 13.28 4.73 -0.62
CA MET A 783 13.90 5.63 0.35
C MET A 783 15.24 5.09 0.83
N GLY A 784 16.15 6.00 1.14
CA GLY A 784 17.42 5.70 1.80
C GLY A 784 17.25 5.48 3.31
N GLU A 785 18.36 5.57 4.05
CA GLU A 785 18.41 5.29 5.49
C GLU A 785 18.48 6.56 6.34
N ASN A 786 18.66 7.72 5.71
CA ASN A 786 18.76 9.00 6.37
C ASN A 786 17.50 9.83 6.11
N PRO A 787 16.81 10.30 7.18
CA PRO A 787 15.74 11.28 7.04
C PRO A 787 16.19 12.49 6.23
N SER A 788 15.45 12.81 5.17
CA SER A 788 15.73 13.90 4.24
C SER A 788 14.44 14.32 3.52
N MET A 789 14.51 15.41 2.77
CA MET A 789 13.46 15.80 1.83
C MET A 789 13.89 15.34 0.44
N ILE A 790 13.10 14.44 -0.13
CA ILE A 790 13.32 13.90 -1.47
C ILE A 790 12.58 14.77 -2.47
N GLN A 791 13.27 15.23 -3.50
CA GLN A 791 12.68 16.03 -4.58
C GLN A 791 12.60 15.18 -5.83
N PHE A 792 11.40 15.02 -6.37
CA PHE A 792 11.14 14.28 -7.60
C PHE A 792 10.59 15.22 -8.67
N GLU A 793 11.13 15.14 -9.89
CA GLU A 793 10.70 15.91 -11.06
C GLU A 793 10.49 14.98 -12.25
N ALA A 794 9.39 15.18 -12.99
CA ALA A 794 9.08 14.52 -14.24
C ALA A 794 8.89 15.56 -15.36
N SER A 795 9.54 15.34 -16.50
CA SER A 795 9.55 16.30 -17.61
C SER A 795 9.45 15.61 -18.97
N ALA A 796 8.84 16.29 -19.94
CA ALA A 796 8.77 15.84 -21.33
C ALA A 796 9.07 17.01 -22.27
N THR A 797 9.61 16.72 -23.46
CA THR A 797 9.90 17.76 -24.46
C THR A 797 8.62 18.52 -24.85
N GLY A 798 8.63 19.84 -24.67
CA GLY A 798 7.51 20.71 -25.06
C GLY A 798 6.38 20.83 -24.04
N LEU A 799 6.48 20.16 -22.88
CA LEU A 799 5.48 20.22 -21.80
C LEU A 799 6.04 20.93 -20.57
N TYR A 800 5.15 21.53 -19.76
CA TYR A 800 5.52 21.96 -18.41
C TYR A 800 5.85 20.74 -17.54
N ALA A 801 6.92 20.84 -16.76
CA ALA A 801 7.36 19.76 -15.87
C ALA A 801 6.50 19.73 -14.59
N GLY A 802 6.29 18.52 -14.06
CA GLY A 802 5.67 18.29 -12.77
C GLY A 802 6.69 17.83 -11.73
N GLY A 803 6.39 18.01 -10.45
CA GLY A 803 7.25 17.53 -9.37
C GLY A 803 6.53 17.43 -8.03
N THR A 804 7.15 16.72 -7.09
CA THR A 804 6.65 16.55 -5.72
C THR A 804 7.82 16.41 -4.76
N ASP A 805 7.62 16.84 -3.51
CA ASP A 805 8.52 16.58 -2.40
C ASP A 805 7.99 15.42 -1.54
N ILE A 806 8.89 14.57 -1.04
CA ILE A 806 8.58 13.46 -0.13
C ILE A 806 9.46 13.62 1.12
N LEU A 807 8.84 13.75 2.29
CA LEU A 807 9.52 13.79 3.57
C LEU A 807 9.82 12.37 4.06
N THR A 808 11.09 12.06 4.34
CA THR A 808 11.46 10.81 4.99
C THR A 808 11.72 10.99 6.48
N VAL A 809 11.26 10.04 7.29
CA VAL A 809 11.34 10.07 8.76
C VAL A 809 11.97 8.80 9.32
N SER A 810 12.61 8.88 10.49
CA SER A 810 13.23 7.69 11.07
C SER A 810 12.18 6.74 11.69
N PRO A 811 12.32 5.41 11.52
CA PRO A 811 11.40 4.44 12.11
C PRO A 811 11.27 4.57 13.63
N GLU A 812 12.40 4.79 14.31
CA GLU A 812 12.47 4.87 15.77
C GLU A 812 11.61 6.01 16.34
N LYS A 813 11.59 7.16 15.66
CA LYS A 813 10.84 8.34 16.13
C LYS A 813 9.34 8.18 15.95
N ILE A 814 8.89 7.51 14.89
CA ILE A 814 7.46 7.21 14.71
C ILE A 814 6.97 6.24 15.80
N ALA A 815 7.77 5.21 16.10
CA ALA A 815 7.41 4.17 17.05
C ALA A 815 7.34 4.65 18.51
N GLN A 816 8.09 5.71 18.85
CA GLN A 816 8.04 6.34 20.17
C GLN A 816 6.78 7.20 20.30
N VAL A 817 6.01 6.96 21.36
CA VAL A 817 4.83 7.75 21.71
C VAL A 817 5.03 8.33 23.09
N SER A 818 5.21 9.65 23.17
CA SER A 818 5.24 10.38 24.43
C SER A 818 4.13 11.43 24.48
N ILE A 819 3.43 11.49 25.61
CA ILE A 819 2.37 12.47 25.85
C ILE A 819 2.85 13.42 26.94
N ASP A 820 2.94 14.71 26.61
CA ASP A 820 3.13 15.78 27.60
C ASP A 820 1.76 16.23 28.14
N PRO A 821 1.49 16.05 29.46
CA PRO A 821 0.21 16.43 30.05
C PRO A 821 -0.02 17.96 30.12
N THR A 822 1.01 18.80 29.94
CA THR A 822 0.94 20.25 30.19
C THR A 822 -0.20 20.95 29.44
N TYR A 823 -0.42 20.60 28.17
CA TYR A 823 -1.46 21.18 27.31
C TYR A 823 -2.53 20.17 26.89
N GLN A 824 -2.61 19.02 27.58
CA GLN A 824 -3.67 18.05 27.32
C GLN A 824 -5.01 18.59 27.82
N LEU A 825 -6.02 18.55 26.95
CA LEU A 825 -7.37 18.98 27.32
C LEU A 825 -7.98 18.01 28.34
N LYS A 826 -8.61 18.59 29.37
CA LYS A 826 -9.49 17.85 30.27
C LYS A 826 -10.75 17.38 29.52
N PRO A 827 -11.41 16.28 29.92
CA PRO A 827 -12.57 15.74 29.23
C PRO A 827 -13.70 16.76 28.98
N GLU A 828 -13.93 17.67 29.93
CA GLU A 828 -14.98 18.69 29.83
C GLU A 828 -14.70 19.71 28.72
N ALA A 829 -13.41 19.99 28.47
CA ALA A 829 -12.95 20.93 27.44
C ALA A 829 -12.88 20.31 26.04
N LYS A 830 -13.10 19.00 25.91
CA LYS A 830 -13.20 18.27 24.62
C LYS A 830 -14.61 18.27 24.04
N LYS A 831 -15.60 18.88 24.72
CA LYS A 831 -16.95 19.04 24.20
C LYS A 831 -16.97 20.18 23.18
N SER A 832 -17.56 19.94 22.02
CA SER A 832 -17.68 20.90 20.93
C SER A 832 -19.12 21.09 20.50
N ALA A 833 -19.38 22.23 19.85
CA ALA A 833 -20.65 22.52 19.21
C ALA A 833 -20.88 21.59 18.00
N ALA A 834 -22.15 21.48 17.58
CA ALA A 834 -22.47 20.81 16.33
C ALA A 834 -21.82 21.53 15.14
N ILE A 835 -21.30 20.76 14.19
CA ILE A 835 -20.66 21.30 12.99
C ILE A 835 -21.75 21.50 11.94
N ASP A 836 -21.97 22.77 11.59
CA ASP A 836 -22.89 23.16 10.52
C ASP A 836 -22.27 22.91 9.14
N LYS A 837 -23.11 22.86 8.11
CA LYS A 837 -22.65 22.80 6.73
C LYS A 837 -21.88 24.07 6.35
N MET A 838 -20.79 23.90 5.64
CA MET A 838 -19.85 24.94 5.24
C MET A 838 -19.77 25.02 3.71
N LEU A 839 -20.13 26.18 3.17
CA LEU A 839 -19.72 26.63 1.85
C LEU A 839 -18.86 27.88 2.07
N GLY A 840 -17.55 27.67 2.12
CA GLY A 840 -16.57 28.67 2.50
C GLY A 840 -15.76 29.22 1.34
N ALA A 841 -15.16 30.38 1.56
CA ALA A 841 -14.17 30.99 0.69
C ALA A 841 -12.98 31.52 1.51
N ASP A 842 -11.75 31.20 1.11
CA ASP A 842 -10.57 31.86 1.66
C ASP A 842 -10.39 33.24 1.02
N ILE A 843 -10.66 34.27 1.81
CA ILE A 843 -10.62 35.67 1.33
C ILE A 843 -9.51 36.46 2.00
N SER A 844 -8.48 35.79 2.50
CA SER A 844 -7.39 36.43 3.25
C SER A 844 -6.62 37.47 2.43
N PHE A 845 -6.65 37.36 1.10
CA PHE A 845 -6.06 38.32 0.16
C PHE A 845 -6.90 39.60 -0.07
N LEU A 846 -8.16 39.64 0.37
CA LEU A 846 -9.08 40.74 0.06
C LEU A 846 -8.49 42.13 0.43
N PRO A 847 -7.90 42.35 1.63
CA PRO A 847 -7.33 43.64 1.99
C PRO A 847 -6.20 44.10 1.06
N GLU A 848 -5.38 43.17 0.56
CA GLU A 848 -4.30 43.49 -0.38
C GLU A 848 -4.84 43.89 -1.76
N LEU A 849 -5.90 43.23 -2.22
CA LEU A 849 -6.58 43.57 -3.47
C LEU A 849 -7.22 44.96 -3.39
N GLU A 850 -7.88 45.26 -2.27
CA GLU A 850 -8.47 46.58 -2.01
C GLU A 850 -7.40 47.68 -1.93
N ALA A 851 -6.25 47.41 -1.30
CA ALA A 851 -5.11 48.33 -1.27
C ALA A 851 -4.51 48.60 -2.67
N LYS A 852 -4.69 47.67 -3.61
CA LYS A 852 -4.36 47.85 -5.04
C LYS A 852 -5.47 48.54 -5.84
N ASN A 853 -6.47 49.11 -5.18
CA ASN A 853 -7.66 49.74 -5.77
C ASN A 853 -8.53 48.80 -6.62
N ILE A 854 -8.47 47.48 -6.37
CA ILE A 854 -9.38 46.53 -7.03
C ILE A 854 -10.74 46.64 -6.36
N LYS A 855 -11.78 46.78 -7.18
CA LYS A 855 -13.19 46.90 -6.77
C LYS A 855 -13.96 45.71 -7.30
N PHE A 856 -14.78 45.12 -6.45
CA PHE A 856 -15.52 43.92 -6.82
C PHE A 856 -16.92 44.27 -7.33
N SER A 857 -17.36 43.57 -8.37
CA SER A 857 -18.70 43.75 -8.92
C SER A 857 -19.33 42.43 -9.35
N ASP A 858 -20.65 42.35 -9.18
CA ASP A 858 -21.48 41.25 -9.68
C ASP A 858 -22.58 41.82 -10.58
N LYS A 859 -22.76 41.25 -11.77
CA LYS A 859 -23.71 41.72 -12.80
C LYS A 859 -23.60 43.24 -13.07
N GLY A 860 -22.37 43.76 -13.04
CA GLY A 860 -22.07 45.18 -13.27
C GLY A 860 -22.34 46.11 -12.08
N VAL A 861 -22.71 45.59 -10.91
CA VAL A 861 -22.96 46.37 -9.68
C VAL A 861 -21.79 46.19 -8.72
N GLU A 862 -21.09 47.29 -8.41
CA GLU A 862 -20.01 47.31 -7.41
C GLU A 862 -20.56 47.06 -6.00
N LYS A 863 -19.96 46.13 -5.26
CA LYS A 863 -20.31 45.76 -3.89
C LYS A 863 -19.07 45.31 -3.12
N ASP A 864 -19.19 45.21 -1.80
CA ASP A 864 -18.25 44.46 -0.98
C ASP A 864 -18.15 43.00 -1.48
N ALA A 865 -16.92 42.50 -1.70
CA ALA A 865 -16.67 41.11 -2.09
C ALA A 865 -17.29 40.10 -1.13
N ILE A 866 -17.28 40.37 0.19
CA ILE A 866 -17.88 39.48 1.19
C ILE A 866 -19.41 39.44 1.02
N GLN A 867 -20.03 40.59 0.73
CA GLN A 867 -21.46 40.65 0.41
C GLN A 867 -21.79 39.91 -0.88
N ILE A 868 -20.95 40.03 -1.92
CA ILE A 868 -21.14 39.28 -3.17
C ILE A 868 -21.09 37.77 -2.88
N LEU A 869 -20.08 37.28 -2.16
CA LEU A 869 -20.01 35.86 -1.79
C LEU A 869 -21.25 35.42 -1.00
N LYS A 870 -21.68 36.21 -0.02
CA LYS A 870 -22.90 35.91 0.74
C LYS A 870 -24.15 35.85 -0.14
N ASP A 871 -24.29 36.77 -1.10
CA ASP A 871 -25.42 36.81 -2.05
C ASP A 871 -25.49 35.52 -2.89
N HIS A 872 -24.34 34.87 -3.12
CA HIS A 872 -24.20 33.59 -3.84
C HIS A 872 -24.12 32.37 -2.91
N GLY A 873 -24.58 32.53 -1.66
CA GLY A 873 -24.82 31.42 -0.74
C GLY A 873 -23.64 30.96 0.11
N PHE A 874 -22.47 31.61 -0.01
CA PHE A 874 -21.36 31.34 0.91
C PHE A 874 -21.75 31.72 2.34
N ASN A 875 -21.47 30.85 3.31
CA ASN A 875 -21.83 31.04 4.71
C ASN A 875 -20.63 31.06 5.66
N TYR A 876 -19.43 30.75 5.15
CA TYR A 876 -18.17 30.86 5.88
C TYR A 876 -17.16 31.71 5.10
N VAL A 877 -16.31 32.41 5.83
CA VAL A 877 -15.03 32.91 5.31
C VAL A 877 -13.90 32.21 6.05
N ARG A 878 -12.86 31.82 5.31
CA ARG A 878 -11.59 31.41 5.89
C ARG A 878 -10.62 32.58 5.88
N LEU A 879 -9.94 32.80 7.01
CA LEU A 879 -8.96 33.86 7.19
C LEU A 879 -7.69 33.29 7.78
N ARG A 880 -6.57 33.61 7.15
CA ARG A 880 -5.22 33.25 7.59
C ARG A 880 -4.68 34.32 8.53
N ILE A 881 -3.94 33.89 9.54
CA ILE A 881 -3.18 34.79 10.40
C ILE A 881 -1.72 34.33 10.53
N PHE A 882 -0.80 35.24 10.19
CA PHE A 882 0.65 35.08 10.34
C PHE A 882 1.13 35.77 11.62
N HIS A 883 2.25 35.31 12.17
CA HIS A 883 2.81 35.84 13.42
C HIS A 883 3.29 37.30 13.26
N ASN A 884 4.17 37.57 12.30
CA ASN A 884 4.58 38.93 11.94
C ASN A 884 4.78 39.07 10.42
N PRO A 885 3.70 39.21 9.64
CA PRO A 885 3.80 39.31 8.18
C PRO A 885 4.45 40.62 7.71
N ALA A 886 4.50 41.67 8.54
CA ALA A 886 5.03 42.99 8.20
C ALA A 886 6.56 43.06 8.17
N GLN A 887 7.26 42.08 8.75
CA GLN A 887 8.72 42.08 8.79
C GLN A 887 9.34 41.96 7.38
N PRO A 888 10.62 42.35 7.16
CA PRO A 888 11.20 42.44 5.83
C PRO A 888 11.14 41.17 4.98
N LYS A 889 11.12 39.99 5.60
CA LYS A 889 10.96 38.68 4.94
C LYS A 889 9.59 38.04 5.23
N GLY A 890 8.67 38.80 5.82
CA GLY A 890 7.33 38.36 6.12
C GLY A 890 6.45 38.32 4.88
N TYR A 891 5.27 37.72 5.02
CA TYR A 891 4.31 37.51 3.94
C TYR A 891 3.88 38.81 3.24
N SER A 892 3.76 39.90 3.99
CA SER A 892 3.36 41.22 3.49
C SER A 892 4.27 42.30 4.07
N PRO A 893 5.50 42.44 3.57
CA PRO A 893 6.48 43.37 4.13
C PRO A 893 5.94 44.79 4.20
N THR A 894 6.21 45.50 5.30
CA THR A 894 5.75 46.87 5.61
C THR A 894 4.26 46.99 5.97
N THR A 895 3.37 46.38 5.19
CA THR A 895 1.92 46.60 5.33
C THR A 895 1.28 45.65 6.36
N GLY A 896 1.76 44.41 6.44
CA GLY A 896 1.30 43.45 7.43
C GLY A 896 -0.06 42.84 7.16
N PHE A 897 -0.47 42.66 5.89
CA PHE A 897 -1.70 41.91 5.60
C PHE A 897 -1.68 40.52 6.25
N CYS A 898 -2.86 40.08 6.71
CA CYS A 898 -3.03 38.84 7.50
C CYS A 898 -2.33 38.87 8.88
N ASP A 899 -2.08 40.05 9.46
CA ASP A 899 -1.76 40.19 10.89
C ASP A 899 -3.03 40.24 11.76
N LEU A 900 -2.87 40.42 13.08
CA LEU A 900 -3.99 40.53 14.01
C LEU A 900 -4.90 41.76 13.72
N ALA A 901 -4.34 42.89 13.28
CA ALA A 901 -5.12 44.10 13.03
C ALA A 901 -6.07 43.89 11.84
N HIS A 902 -5.54 43.45 10.71
CA HIS A 902 -6.33 43.14 9.51
C HIS A 902 -7.29 41.99 9.75
N THR A 903 -6.88 40.96 10.50
CA THR A 903 -7.77 39.84 10.86
C THR A 903 -8.98 40.34 11.66
N LYS A 904 -8.78 41.19 12.67
CA LYS A 904 -9.88 41.78 13.44
C LYS A 904 -10.85 42.60 12.58
N GLU A 905 -10.35 43.30 11.57
CA GLU A 905 -11.21 44.04 10.64
C GLU A 905 -12.04 43.11 9.76
N MET A 906 -11.39 42.09 9.18
CA MET A 906 -12.04 41.11 8.30
C MET A 906 -13.06 40.25 9.04
N VAL A 907 -12.73 39.76 10.24
CA VAL A 907 -13.67 38.98 11.08
C VAL A 907 -14.87 39.84 11.44
N LYS A 908 -14.68 41.11 11.83
CA LYS A 908 -15.79 42.04 12.13
C LYS A 908 -16.67 42.27 10.89
N ARG A 909 -16.08 42.46 9.71
CA ARG A 909 -16.79 42.64 8.44
C ARG A 909 -17.63 41.41 8.09
N ALA A 910 -17.04 40.21 8.17
CA ALA A 910 -17.74 38.95 7.90
C ALA A 910 -18.89 38.68 8.90
N LYS A 911 -18.64 38.86 10.20
CA LYS A 911 -19.65 38.66 11.26
C LYS A 911 -20.78 39.69 11.17
N ALA A 912 -20.51 40.94 10.76
CA ALA A 912 -21.54 41.95 10.52
C ALA A 912 -22.50 41.54 9.39
N LEU A 913 -22.01 40.78 8.42
CA LEU A 913 -22.80 40.15 7.37
C LEU A 913 -23.37 38.79 7.81
N GLY A 914 -23.25 38.38 9.07
CA GLY A 914 -23.77 37.10 9.56
C GLY A 914 -23.07 35.86 8.98
N MET A 915 -21.91 36.03 8.35
CA MET A 915 -21.07 34.90 7.94
C MET A 915 -20.30 34.34 9.13
N LYS A 916 -20.02 33.05 9.06
CA LYS A 916 -19.15 32.38 10.01
C LYS A 916 -17.68 32.49 9.60
N VAL A 917 -16.80 32.28 10.56
CA VAL A 917 -15.35 32.45 10.38
C VAL A 917 -14.62 31.16 10.77
N LEU A 918 -13.84 30.66 9.82
CA LEU A 918 -12.76 29.72 10.04
C LEU A 918 -11.45 30.49 10.12
N LEU A 919 -10.79 30.47 11.27
CA LEU A 919 -9.51 31.14 11.46
C LEU A 919 -8.36 30.12 11.39
N ASP A 920 -7.41 30.38 10.50
CA ASP A 920 -6.25 29.52 10.28
C ASP A 920 -4.95 30.16 10.79
N PHE A 921 -4.36 29.54 11.81
CA PHE A 921 -3.07 29.96 12.35
C PHE A 921 -1.92 29.31 11.57
N HIS A 922 -1.22 30.08 10.74
CA HIS A 922 -0.07 29.58 9.98
C HIS A 922 1.17 29.35 10.85
N TYR A 923 1.27 29.98 12.02
CA TYR A 923 2.43 29.92 12.91
C TYR A 923 3.78 30.19 12.20
N SER A 924 3.76 31.09 11.23
CA SER A 924 4.93 31.55 10.48
C SER A 924 4.83 33.04 10.24
N ASP A 925 5.96 33.68 9.92
CA ASP A 925 5.98 35.06 9.40
C ASP A 925 5.73 35.10 7.88
N TYR A 926 5.91 33.97 7.18
CA TYR A 926 5.75 33.83 5.73
C TYR A 926 4.83 32.66 5.38
N TRP A 927 4.63 32.41 4.08
CA TRP A 927 3.84 31.30 3.55
C TRP A 927 4.18 29.94 4.18
N ALA A 928 3.14 29.18 4.52
CA ALA A 928 3.23 27.86 5.10
C ALA A 928 2.39 26.85 4.31
N ASP A 929 3.02 25.78 3.82
CA ASP A 929 2.43 24.67 3.04
C ASP A 929 3.22 23.38 3.35
N PRO A 930 2.83 22.19 2.85
CA PRO A 930 3.53 20.94 3.17
C PRO A 930 5.03 20.94 2.84
N GLY A 931 5.50 21.79 1.91
CA GLY A 931 6.91 21.91 1.55
C GLY A 931 7.70 22.88 2.43
N LYS A 932 7.04 23.80 3.16
CA LYS A 932 7.69 24.79 4.03
C LYS A 932 6.78 25.24 5.17
N GLN A 933 7.24 25.06 6.42
CA GLN A 933 6.48 25.43 7.63
C GLN A 933 7.39 26.13 8.66
N PHE A 934 8.26 27.02 8.20
CA PHE A 934 9.28 27.63 9.06
C PHE A 934 8.65 28.45 10.19
N LYS A 935 9.23 28.31 11.39
CA LYS A 935 8.81 29.09 12.56
C LYS A 935 9.05 30.60 12.36
N PRO A 936 8.33 31.47 13.09
CA PRO A 936 8.55 32.90 13.10
C PRO A 936 9.95 33.29 13.60
N LEU A 937 10.47 34.41 13.12
CA LEU A 937 11.78 34.95 13.53
C LEU A 937 11.87 35.14 15.05
N ALA A 938 10.78 35.59 15.68
CA ALA A 938 10.72 35.80 17.13
C ALA A 938 10.84 34.51 17.95
N TRP A 939 10.75 33.34 17.31
CA TRP A 939 10.79 32.04 17.96
C TRP A 939 12.08 31.27 17.66
N GLU A 940 12.96 31.82 16.82
CA GLU A 940 14.28 31.24 16.56
C GLU A 940 15.13 31.16 17.84
N GLY A 941 15.89 30.07 17.98
CA GLY A 941 16.76 29.83 19.14
C GLY A 941 16.07 29.50 20.46
N LYS A 942 14.73 29.53 20.54
CA LYS A 942 13.98 29.15 21.75
C LYS A 942 14.13 27.65 22.03
N LYS A 943 14.20 27.29 23.33
CA LYS A 943 14.05 25.90 23.75
C LYS A 943 12.63 25.43 23.44
N PHE A 944 12.45 24.13 23.23
CA PHE A 944 11.16 23.56 22.87
C PHE A 944 10.05 23.85 23.91
N SER A 945 10.37 23.89 25.21
CA SER A 945 9.42 24.31 26.26
C SER A 945 8.89 25.74 26.05
N ASP A 946 9.79 26.65 25.71
CA ASP A 946 9.49 28.07 25.49
C ASP A 946 8.79 28.27 24.15
N LEU A 947 9.09 27.43 23.16
CA LEU A 947 8.41 27.39 21.87
C LEU A 947 6.94 27.01 22.02
N LYS A 948 6.65 25.92 22.76
CA LYS A 948 5.27 25.53 23.09
C LYS A 948 4.50 26.65 23.78
N LYS A 949 5.15 27.29 24.77
CA LYS A 949 4.55 28.44 25.47
C LYS A 949 4.30 29.61 24.52
N SER A 950 5.25 29.93 23.64
CA SER A 950 5.11 31.03 22.67
C SER A 950 3.97 30.78 21.69
N LEU A 951 3.80 29.55 21.24
CA LEU A 951 2.67 29.16 20.40
C LEU A 951 1.35 29.32 21.17
N TYR A 952 1.27 28.79 22.40
CA TYR A 952 0.10 28.96 23.26
C TYR A 952 -0.24 30.44 23.49
N ASP A 953 0.74 31.25 23.90
CA ASP A 953 0.57 32.67 24.22
C ASP A 953 0.06 33.44 23.00
N TYR A 954 0.68 33.25 21.84
CA TYR A 954 0.28 33.91 20.59
C TYR A 954 -1.16 33.55 20.20
N THR A 955 -1.51 32.25 20.20
CA THR A 955 -2.87 31.80 19.91
C THR A 955 -3.87 32.37 20.92
N TYR A 956 -3.52 32.38 22.21
CA TYR A 956 -4.36 32.91 23.28
C TYR A 956 -4.59 34.41 23.12
N GLU A 957 -3.55 35.19 22.80
CA GLU A 957 -3.63 36.65 22.58
C GLU A 957 -4.55 37.00 21.40
N VAL A 958 -4.40 36.32 20.26
CA VAL A 958 -5.27 36.50 19.09
C VAL A 958 -6.72 36.19 19.44
N MET A 959 -6.97 35.04 20.07
CA MET A 959 -8.32 34.62 20.45
C MET A 959 -8.95 35.59 21.48
N GLN A 960 -8.16 36.09 22.45
CA GLN A 960 -8.63 37.08 23.42
C GLN A 960 -8.95 38.41 22.75
N ALA A 961 -8.17 38.85 21.77
CA ALA A 961 -8.44 40.07 21.03
C ALA A 961 -9.75 39.99 20.23
N LEU A 962 -10.04 38.83 19.63
CA LEU A 962 -11.32 38.56 18.95
C LEU A 962 -12.49 38.43 19.93
N LYS A 963 -12.27 37.81 21.09
CA LYS A 963 -13.26 37.77 22.18
C LYS A 963 -13.63 39.15 22.68
N ALA A 964 -12.63 40.00 22.91
CA ALA A 964 -12.83 41.39 23.33
C ALA A 964 -13.58 42.22 22.28
N GLN A 965 -13.44 41.88 20.99
CA GLN A 965 -14.22 42.47 19.90
C GLN A 965 -15.65 41.89 19.78
N GLY A 966 -15.95 40.77 20.44
CA GLY A 966 -17.24 40.08 20.34
C GLY A 966 -17.38 39.24 19.07
N THR A 967 -16.28 38.86 18.43
CA THR A 967 -16.24 38.27 17.08
C THR A 967 -15.48 36.95 17.04
N LEU A 968 -15.62 36.12 18.09
CA LEU A 968 -14.95 34.81 18.16
C LEU A 968 -15.18 33.97 16.88
N PRO A 969 -14.14 33.27 16.38
CA PRO A 969 -14.27 32.39 15.24
C PRO A 969 -15.11 31.15 15.60
N ASP A 970 -15.86 30.65 14.62
CA ASP A 970 -16.71 29.47 14.76
C ASP A 970 -15.87 28.19 14.72
N MET A 971 -14.76 28.22 13.97
CA MET A 971 -13.84 27.11 13.79
C MET A 971 -12.40 27.62 13.70
N VAL A 972 -11.44 26.82 14.18
CA VAL A 972 -10.00 27.16 14.15
C VAL A 972 -9.17 25.99 13.62
N GLN A 973 -8.21 26.30 12.76
CA GLN A 973 -7.10 25.42 12.35
C GLN A 973 -5.83 25.78 13.15
N VAL A 974 -5.15 24.74 13.64
CA VAL A 974 -3.84 24.87 14.30
C VAL A 974 -2.78 24.43 13.29
N GLY A 975 -2.44 25.35 12.38
CA GLY A 975 -1.57 25.10 11.24
C GLY A 975 -2.34 24.78 9.95
N ASN A 976 -1.70 25.11 8.83
CA ASN A 976 -2.21 24.88 7.48
C ASN A 976 -1.56 23.63 6.88
N GLU A 977 -2.35 22.66 6.38
CA GLU A 977 -1.86 21.47 5.66
C GLU A 977 -0.67 20.76 6.37
N ILE A 978 -0.89 20.34 7.61
CA ILE A 978 0.21 20.02 8.54
C ILE A 978 0.73 18.57 8.47
N ASN A 979 0.49 17.84 7.38
CA ASN A 979 0.92 16.44 7.26
C ASN A 979 2.45 16.29 7.40
N HIS A 980 3.24 17.27 6.95
CA HIS A 980 4.69 17.34 7.18
C HIS A 980 5.09 18.14 8.44
N GLY A 981 4.13 18.74 9.13
CA GLY A 981 4.30 19.42 10.42
C GLY A 981 4.00 20.92 10.40
N LEU A 982 4.40 21.61 11.47
CA LEU A 982 4.29 23.07 11.65
C LEU A 982 5.47 23.58 12.49
N VAL A 983 5.87 24.84 12.37
CA VAL A 983 6.93 25.45 13.23
C VAL A 983 8.24 24.62 13.17
N TRP A 984 8.75 24.45 11.96
CA TRP A 984 9.95 23.64 11.69
C TRP A 984 11.24 24.25 12.28
N PRO A 985 12.24 23.39 12.59
CA PRO A 985 12.23 21.92 12.43
C PRO A 985 11.58 21.14 13.59
N GLU A 986 11.32 21.76 14.74
CA GLU A 986 10.88 21.08 15.98
C GLU A 986 9.50 20.45 15.83
N GLY A 987 8.56 21.14 15.18
CA GLY A 987 7.25 20.56 14.87
C GLY A 987 7.16 19.88 13.50
N SER A 988 8.27 19.44 12.91
CA SER A 988 8.21 18.56 11.72
C SER A 988 7.60 17.20 12.07
N PHE A 989 6.97 16.52 11.11
CA PHE A 989 6.51 15.13 11.29
C PHE A 989 7.66 14.17 11.62
N SER A 990 8.91 14.50 11.24
CA SER A 990 10.12 13.79 11.71
C SER A 990 10.34 13.89 13.22
N ASN A 991 9.57 14.72 13.94
CA ASN A 991 9.55 14.89 15.38
C ASN A 991 8.10 14.79 15.89
N THR A 992 7.41 13.68 15.58
CA THR A 992 5.96 13.51 15.75
C THR A 992 5.44 13.85 17.16
N ASP A 993 6.19 13.51 18.22
CA ASP A 993 5.85 13.89 19.61
C ASP A 993 5.83 15.42 19.81
N GLN A 994 6.81 16.13 19.26
CA GLN A 994 6.92 17.59 19.39
C GLN A 994 5.85 18.28 18.56
N LEU A 995 5.58 17.80 17.35
CA LEU A 995 4.46 18.26 16.52
C LEU A 995 3.12 18.12 17.28
N ALA A 996 2.81 16.94 17.81
CA ALA A 996 1.60 16.72 18.58
C ALA A 996 1.50 17.66 19.80
N GLN A 997 2.62 17.92 20.49
CA GLN A 997 2.64 18.86 21.62
C GLN A 997 2.39 20.31 21.21
N LEU A 998 2.88 20.74 20.05
CA LEU A 998 2.60 22.08 19.51
C LEU A 998 1.13 22.22 19.09
N ILE A 999 0.56 21.20 18.45
CA ILE A 999 -0.88 21.17 18.11
C ILE A 999 -1.73 21.24 19.39
N ASN A 1000 -1.37 20.48 20.42
CA ASN A 1000 -2.04 20.50 21.72
C ASN A 1000 -1.94 21.88 22.39
N ALA A 1001 -0.79 22.55 22.31
CA ALA A 1001 -0.61 23.90 22.86
C ALA A 1001 -1.56 24.92 22.17
N GLY A 1002 -1.62 24.93 20.84
CA GLY A 1002 -2.55 25.80 20.11
C GLY A 1002 -4.01 25.47 20.41
N THR A 1003 -4.34 24.18 20.45
CA THR A 1003 -5.69 23.71 20.79
C THR A 1003 -6.11 24.12 22.20
N ALA A 1004 -5.21 23.99 23.18
CA ALA A 1004 -5.45 24.40 24.55
C ALA A 1004 -5.66 25.91 24.69
N ALA A 1005 -4.90 26.71 23.93
CA ALA A 1005 -5.07 28.17 23.92
C ALA A 1005 -6.44 28.59 23.38
N VAL A 1006 -6.90 27.99 22.27
CA VAL A 1006 -8.23 28.23 21.71
C VAL A 1006 -9.32 27.86 22.72
N LYS A 1007 -9.29 26.64 23.26
CA LYS A 1007 -10.31 26.15 24.20
C LYS A 1007 -10.31 26.90 25.53
N ALA A 1008 -9.19 27.48 25.96
CA ALA A 1008 -9.14 28.33 27.16
C ALA A 1008 -9.93 29.64 26.98
N VAL A 1009 -9.96 30.20 25.78
CA VAL A 1009 -10.66 31.46 25.47
C VAL A 1009 -12.11 31.21 25.04
N ALA A 1010 -12.30 30.23 24.17
CA ALA A 1010 -13.54 29.90 23.48
C ALA A 1010 -13.79 28.37 23.50
N PRO A 1011 -14.32 27.82 24.60
CA PRO A 1011 -14.51 26.37 24.77
C PRO A 1011 -15.38 25.70 23.68
N GLN A 1012 -16.30 26.46 23.08
CA GLN A 1012 -17.26 25.96 22.09
C GLN A 1012 -16.74 26.01 20.64
N THR A 1013 -15.62 26.69 20.37
CA THR A 1013 -15.04 26.78 19.02
C THR A 1013 -14.61 25.41 18.54
N ILE A 1014 -14.95 25.08 17.29
CA ILE A 1014 -14.67 23.79 16.66
C ILE A 1014 -13.18 23.74 16.27
N MET A 1015 -12.50 22.65 16.61
CA MET A 1015 -11.10 22.42 16.23
C MET A 1015 -11.01 21.58 14.96
N MET A 1016 -10.39 22.11 13.92
CA MET A 1016 -10.10 21.37 12.70
C MET A 1016 -8.66 20.87 12.69
N LEU A 1017 -8.48 19.59 12.39
CA LEU A 1017 -7.18 19.03 12.01
C LEU A 1017 -7.08 19.03 10.48
N HIS A 1018 -6.19 19.85 9.93
CA HIS A 1018 -6.09 20.07 8.48
C HIS A 1018 -4.89 19.33 7.88
N VAL A 1019 -5.18 18.43 6.93
CA VAL A 1019 -4.23 17.57 6.24
C VAL A 1019 -4.31 17.87 4.73
N ALA A 1020 -3.19 17.78 4.02
CA ALA A 1020 -3.15 17.84 2.56
C ALA A 1020 -3.32 16.44 1.93
N LEU A 1021 -3.35 16.37 0.60
CA LEU A 1021 -3.42 15.11 -0.17
C LEU A 1021 -4.75 14.36 0.02
N GLY A 1022 -5.88 15.05 -0.13
CA GLY A 1022 -7.21 14.52 0.12
C GLY A 1022 -7.63 13.26 -0.65
N GLY A 1023 -6.91 12.83 -1.70
CA GLY A 1023 -7.14 11.51 -2.33
C GLY A 1023 -6.17 10.42 -1.89
N GLN A 1024 -5.11 10.74 -1.14
CA GLN A 1024 -4.12 9.77 -0.65
C GLN A 1024 -4.47 9.26 0.74
N ASN A 1025 -5.41 8.30 0.82
CA ASN A 1025 -5.90 7.78 2.10
C ASN A 1025 -4.82 7.30 3.08
N HIS A 1026 -3.74 6.69 2.57
CA HIS A 1026 -2.64 6.24 3.42
C HIS A 1026 -2.01 7.39 4.20
N GLU A 1027 -1.79 8.55 3.55
CA GLU A 1027 -1.19 9.73 4.18
C GLU A 1027 -2.10 10.27 5.29
N SER A 1028 -3.38 10.47 4.99
CA SER A 1028 -4.38 10.95 5.97
C SER A 1028 -4.47 10.02 7.18
N VAL A 1029 -4.60 8.71 6.95
CA VAL A 1029 -4.73 7.71 8.03
C VAL A 1029 -3.45 7.65 8.87
N GLN A 1030 -2.27 7.63 8.24
CA GLN A 1030 -1.00 7.58 8.95
C GLN A 1030 -0.83 8.80 9.86
N PHE A 1031 -1.12 9.99 9.35
CA PHE A 1031 -1.00 11.23 10.11
C PHE A 1031 -1.98 11.25 11.28
N ILE A 1032 -3.27 10.99 11.03
CA ILE A 1032 -4.32 11.05 12.04
C ILE A 1032 -4.13 10.01 13.14
N ASP A 1033 -3.78 8.76 12.79
CA ASP A 1033 -3.49 7.72 13.78
C ASP A 1033 -2.33 8.13 14.70
N ASN A 1034 -1.27 8.74 14.13
CA ASN A 1034 -0.13 9.24 14.91
C ASN A 1034 -0.49 10.40 15.84
N MET A 1035 -1.38 11.30 15.40
CA MET A 1035 -1.87 12.42 16.20
C MET A 1035 -2.77 11.93 17.35
N LEU A 1036 -3.70 11.01 17.06
CA LEU A 1036 -4.59 10.42 18.07
C LEU A 1036 -3.80 9.63 19.13
N ALA A 1037 -2.79 8.85 18.71
CA ALA A 1037 -1.92 8.11 19.64
C ALA A 1037 -1.19 9.03 20.62
N ARG A 1038 -0.95 10.29 20.24
CA ARG A 1038 -0.28 11.34 21.06
C ARG A 1038 -1.26 12.30 21.74
N GLY A 1039 -2.54 11.94 21.76
CA GLY A 1039 -3.59 12.66 22.48
C GLY A 1039 -3.99 13.99 21.86
N VAL A 1040 -3.74 14.21 20.56
CA VAL A 1040 -4.23 15.39 19.84
C VAL A 1040 -5.75 15.37 19.78
N HIS A 1041 -6.38 16.50 20.11
CA HIS A 1041 -7.83 16.66 20.03
C HIS A 1041 -8.22 17.48 18.80
N PHE A 1042 -9.21 16.98 18.07
CA PHE A 1042 -9.89 17.68 16.99
C PHE A 1042 -11.35 17.23 16.91
N ASP A 1043 -12.18 18.12 16.39
CA ASP A 1043 -13.63 17.97 16.25
C ASP A 1043 -14.01 17.55 14.82
N VAL A 1044 -13.31 18.10 13.82
CA VAL A 1044 -13.51 17.88 12.38
C VAL A 1044 -12.18 17.63 11.68
N ILE A 1045 -12.19 16.79 10.65
CA ILE A 1045 -11.04 16.58 9.76
C ILE A 1045 -11.20 17.52 8.56
N GLY A 1046 -10.16 18.31 8.28
CA GLY A 1046 -10.05 19.13 7.07
C GLY A 1046 -9.09 18.47 6.09
N GLU A 1047 -9.48 18.34 4.83
CA GLU A 1047 -8.62 17.83 3.76
C GLU A 1047 -8.45 18.91 2.67
N SER A 1048 -7.24 19.11 2.18
CA SER A 1048 -7.01 19.84 0.93
C SER A 1048 -7.07 18.89 -0.26
N TYR A 1049 -7.76 19.30 -1.31
CA TYR A 1049 -7.87 18.52 -2.53
C TYR A 1049 -7.69 19.37 -3.78
N TYR A 1050 -6.60 19.10 -4.48
CA TYR A 1050 -6.31 19.68 -5.78
C TYR A 1050 -6.20 18.52 -6.79
N PRO A 1051 -7.17 18.34 -7.71
CA PRO A 1051 -7.21 17.21 -8.64
C PRO A 1051 -5.91 16.97 -9.41
N LYS A 1052 -5.16 18.05 -9.64
CA LYS A 1052 -3.86 18.01 -10.31
C LYS A 1052 -2.79 17.23 -9.54
N TRP A 1053 -2.84 17.17 -8.21
CA TRP A 1053 -1.78 16.57 -7.39
C TRP A 1053 -2.29 15.49 -6.44
N HIS A 1054 -3.55 15.59 -6.02
CA HIS A 1054 -4.10 14.80 -4.90
C HIS A 1054 -4.92 13.61 -5.37
N GLY A 1055 -4.68 13.12 -6.59
CA GLY A 1055 -5.43 11.99 -7.17
C GLY A 1055 -6.79 12.40 -7.75
N THR A 1056 -7.56 11.39 -8.14
CA THR A 1056 -8.86 11.54 -8.81
C THR A 1056 -9.98 11.91 -7.84
N ILE A 1057 -11.13 12.30 -8.37
CA ILE A 1057 -12.32 12.59 -7.55
C ILE A 1057 -12.85 11.36 -6.80
N GLU A 1058 -12.61 10.16 -7.36
CA GLU A 1058 -12.94 8.91 -6.69
C GLU A 1058 -12.02 8.65 -5.51
N ASP A 1059 -10.71 8.89 -5.68
CA ASP A 1059 -9.73 8.79 -4.60
C ASP A 1059 -10.10 9.70 -3.42
N LEU A 1060 -10.57 10.93 -3.71
CA LEU A 1060 -11.10 11.83 -2.68
C LEU A 1060 -12.31 11.22 -1.97
N ARG A 1061 -13.31 10.71 -2.71
CA ARG A 1061 -14.51 10.12 -2.11
C ARG A 1061 -14.18 8.92 -1.23
N ASP A 1062 -13.32 8.04 -1.72
CA ASP A 1062 -12.86 6.85 -1.01
C ASP A 1062 -12.12 7.23 0.27
N ASN A 1063 -11.20 8.21 0.20
CA ASN A 1063 -10.51 8.70 1.38
C ASN A 1063 -11.49 9.27 2.41
N LEU A 1064 -12.32 10.25 2.03
CA LEU A 1064 -13.24 10.90 2.97
C LEU A 1064 -14.23 9.91 3.60
N SER A 1065 -14.72 8.93 2.83
CA SER A 1065 -15.61 7.88 3.33
C SER A 1065 -14.90 6.98 4.35
N ASN A 1066 -13.66 6.58 4.06
CA ASN A 1066 -12.84 5.80 4.98
C ASN A 1066 -12.54 6.55 6.28
N LEU A 1067 -12.20 7.85 6.20
CA LEU A 1067 -11.93 8.67 7.39
C LEU A 1067 -13.18 8.80 8.29
N ILE A 1068 -14.36 8.94 7.70
CA ILE A 1068 -15.64 8.93 8.43
C ILE A 1068 -15.83 7.59 9.15
N GLU A 1069 -15.68 6.48 8.44
CA GLU A 1069 -15.91 5.14 9.00
C GLU A 1069 -14.90 4.82 10.11
N ARG A 1070 -13.61 5.14 9.89
CA ARG A 1070 -12.52 4.83 10.81
C ARG A 1070 -12.57 5.66 12.08
N TYR A 1071 -12.84 6.97 11.98
CA TYR A 1071 -12.73 7.89 13.11
C TYR A 1071 -14.07 8.38 13.66
N ASN A 1072 -15.18 8.12 12.96
CA ASN A 1072 -16.51 8.62 13.28
C ASN A 1072 -16.55 10.15 13.43
N LYS A 1073 -15.74 10.87 12.65
CA LYS A 1073 -15.62 12.33 12.65
C LYS A 1073 -16.29 12.93 11.43
N ASP A 1074 -16.66 14.20 11.55
CA ASP A 1074 -17.13 14.98 10.41
C ASP A 1074 -15.91 15.40 9.57
N VAL A 1075 -16.11 15.58 8.27
CA VAL A 1075 -15.05 15.92 7.30
C VAL A 1075 -15.45 17.12 6.45
N ILE A 1076 -14.47 17.97 6.10
CA ILE A 1076 -14.63 19.14 5.23
C ILE A 1076 -13.47 19.16 4.23
N VAL A 1077 -13.75 19.41 2.96
CA VAL A 1077 -12.69 19.73 1.98
C VAL A 1077 -12.37 21.21 2.12
N VAL A 1078 -11.40 21.52 2.97
CA VAL A 1078 -11.16 22.90 3.44
C VAL A 1078 -10.28 23.72 2.49
N GLU A 1079 -9.68 23.07 1.50
CA GLU A 1079 -9.09 23.77 0.35
C GLU A 1079 -9.30 22.97 -0.93
N TYR A 1080 -9.76 23.64 -1.97
CA TYR A 1080 -9.80 23.15 -3.36
C TYR A 1080 -9.88 24.34 -4.30
N SER A 1081 -9.53 24.17 -5.58
CA SER A 1081 -9.67 25.21 -6.61
C SER A 1081 -10.51 24.74 -7.80
N GLN A 1082 -10.23 23.54 -8.30
CA GLN A 1082 -10.84 22.97 -9.50
C GLN A 1082 -12.02 22.04 -9.23
N MET A 1083 -12.73 21.68 -10.30
CA MET A 1083 -13.85 20.71 -10.27
C MET A 1083 -14.91 21.09 -9.22
N LYS A 1084 -15.32 22.37 -9.24
CA LYS A 1084 -16.13 22.99 -8.19
C LYS A 1084 -17.41 22.20 -7.88
N ASN A 1085 -18.11 21.71 -8.90
CA ASN A 1085 -19.31 20.90 -8.71
C ASN A 1085 -19.00 19.52 -8.13
N GLU A 1086 -18.04 18.82 -8.72
CA GLU A 1086 -17.71 17.45 -8.37
C GLU A 1086 -17.15 17.34 -6.94
N VAL A 1087 -16.26 18.26 -6.53
CA VAL A 1087 -15.72 18.33 -5.16
C VAL A 1087 -16.82 18.60 -4.15
N ASN A 1088 -17.72 19.55 -4.42
CA ASN A 1088 -18.86 19.83 -3.52
C ASN A 1088 -19.83 18.65 -3.44
N GLN A 1089 -20.13 17.99 -4.57
CA GLN A 1089 -20.97 16.81 -4.58
C GLN A 1089 -20.38 15.68 -3.73
N VAL A 1090 -19.06 15.43 -3.82
CA VAL A 1090 -18.39 14.45 -2.96
C VAL A 1090 -18.47 14.89 -1.51
N ALA A 1091 -18.02 16.10 -1.18
CA ALA A 1091 -17.89 16.57 0.20
C ALA A 1091 -19.22 16.68 0.97
N PHE A 1092 -20.35 16.92 0.28
CA PHE A 1092 -21.67 17.01 0.92
C PHE A 1092 -22.48 15.71 0.95
N ASN A 1093 -22.22 14.75 0.04
CA ASN A 1093 -23.00 13.51 -0.07
C ASN A 1093 -22.35 12.30 0.59
N LEU A 1094 -21.42 12.51 1.53
CA LEU A 1094 -20.77 11.41 2.25
C LEU A 1094 -21.72 10.68 3.21
N PRO A 1095 -21.42 9.42 3.57
CA PRO A 1095 -22.27 8.61 4.44
C PRO A 1095 -22.61 9.29 5.77
N ASN A 1096 -23.81 8.99 6.29
CA ASN A 1096 -24.30 9.43 7.59
C ASN A 1096 -24.37 10.96 7.78
N GLY A 1097 -24.32 11.76 6.70
CA GLY A 1097 -24.38 13.23 6.77
C GLY A 1097 -23.15 13.87 7.45
N LYS A 1098 -22.02 13.17 7.44
CA LYS A 1098 -20.76 13.60 8.06
C LYS A 1098 -19.86 14.40 7.12
N GLY A 1099 -20.18 14.43 5.83
CA GLY A 1099 -19.63 15.40 4.90
C GLY A 1099 -20.23 16.78 5.15
N LYS A 1100 -19.42 17.71 5.68
CA LYS A 1100 -19.90 19.02 6.12
C LYS A 1100 -19.64 20.14 5.13
N GLY A 1101 -19.00 19.87 4.00
CA GLY A 1101 -18.91 20.80 2.88
C GLY A 1101 -17.49 21.16 2.50
N THR A 1102 -17.33 22.36 1.95
CA THR A 1102 -16.09 22.76 1.27
C THR A 1102 -15.69 24.21 1.54
N CYS A 1103 -14.44 24.55 1.26
CA CYS A 1103 -13.96 25.92 1.24
C CYS A 1103 -13.07 26.14 0.01
N ILE A 1104 -13.49 27.00 -0.92
CA ILE A 1104 -12.69 27.31 -2.11
C ILE A 1104 -11.47 28.13 -1.73
N TRP A 1105 -10.32 27.72 -2.24
CA TRP A 1105 -9.06 28.37 -2.06
C TRP A 1105 -8.95 29.63 -2.92
N GLU A 1106 -8.73 30.78 -2.28
CA GLU A 1106 -8.45 32.09 -2.89
C GLU A 1106 -9.25 32.41 -4.16
N PRO A 1107 -10.59 32.46 -4.07
CA PRO A 1107 -11.43 32.64 -5.25
C PRO A 1107 -11.37 34.06 -5.84
N LEU A 1108 -10.66 35.00 -5.22
CA LEU A 1108 -10.65 36.42 -5.62
C LEU A 1108 -9.58 36.78 -6.65
N ASN A 1109 -8.50 36.01 -6.81
CA ASN A 1109 -7.34 36.45 -7.61
C ASN A 1109 -6.41 35.35 -8.16
N THR A 1110 -6.75 34.05 -8.04
CA THR A 1110 -5.85 32.95 -8.44
C THR A 1110 -6.27 32.22 -9.72
N TRP A 1111 -5.51 31.17 -10.07
CA TRP A 1111 -5.58 30.35 -11.28
C TRP A 1111 -6.96 29.77 -11.63
N GLU A 1112 -7.89 29.63 -10.67
CA GLU A 1112 -9.32 29.37 -10.94
C GLU A 1112 -10.27 30.24 -10.11
N ALA A 1113 -10.00 31.54 -10.08
CA ALA A 1113 -10.82 32.53 -9.40
C ALA A 1113 -12.26 32.60 -9.98
N ILE A 1114 -13.21 32.98 -9.11
CA ILE A 1114 -14.59 33.31 -9.50
C ILE A 1114 -14.75 34.81 -9.82
N PHE A 1115 -13.65 35.56 -9.70
CA PHE A 1115 -13.52 36.94 -10.15
C PHE A 1115 -12.36 37.06 -11.14
N GLU A 1116 -12.54 37.90 -12.14
CA GLU A 1116 -11.47 38.34 -13.03
C GLU A 1116 -10.44 39.18 -12.26
N LYS A 1117 -9.24 39.35 -12.83
CA LYS A 1117 -8.16 40.14 -12.22
C LYS A 1117 -8.52 41.60 -11.91
N ASP A 1118 -9.54 42.14 -12.58
CA ASP A 1118 -10.06 43.49 -12.36
C ASP A 1118 -11.22 43.55 -11.33
N GLY A 1119 -11.57 42.43 -10.70
CA GLY A 1119 -12.59 42.33 -9.66
C GLY A 1119 -14.01 42.05 -10.16
N LYS A 1120 -14.22 41.86 -11.47
CA LYS A 1120 -15.54 41.49 -12.01
C LYS A 1120 -15.82 40.01 -11.77
N ALA A 1121 -17.00 39.68 -11.25
CA ALA A 1121 -17.45 38.30 -11.14
C ALA A 1121 -17.49 37.64 -12.53
N ASN A 1122 -16.98 36.41 -12.62
CA ASN A 1122 -17.04 35.61 -13.83
C ASN A 1122 -18.10 34.52 -13.72
N TYR A 1123 -18.22 33.69 -14.76
CA TYR A 1123 -19.28 32.69 -14.85
C TYR A 1123 -19.17 31.59 -13.78
N HIS A 1124 -18.01 31.38 -13.15
CA HIS A 1124 -17.85 30.38 -12.08
C HIS A 1124 -18.56 30.77 -10.79
N LEU A 1125 -18.79 32.06 -10.53
CA LEU A 1125 -19.50 32.49 -9.32
C LEU A 1125 -20.93 31.94 -9.32
N ALA A 1126 -21.62 31.95 -10.48
CA ALA A 1126 -22.98 31.44 -10.62
C ALA A 1126 -23.12 29.94 -10.30
N THR A 1127 -22.04 29.15 -10.40
CA THR A 1127 -22.05 27.74 -9.99
C THR A 1127 -22.38 27.57 -8.51
N TYR A 1128 -22.02 28.54 -7.66
CA TYR A 1128 -22.27 28.48 -6.22
C TYR A 1128 -23.74 28.74 -5.83
N ASP A 1129 -24.50 29.45 -6.67
CA ASP A 1129 -25.96 29.57 -6.50
C ASP A 1129 -26.63 28.18 -6.52
N GLU A 1130 -26.18 27.31 -7.43
CA GLU A 1130 -26.71 25.96 -7.59
C GLU A 1130 -26.27 25.05 -6.43
N ILE A 1131 -24.99 25.07 -6.08
CA ILE A 1131 -24.43 24.31 -4.96
C ILE A 1131 -25.14 24.68 -3.65
N SER A 1132 -25.32 25.98 -3.38
CA SER A 1132 -25.99 26.46 -2.18
C SER A 1132 -27.46 26.01 -2.11
N LYS A 1133 -28.20 26.15 -3.22
CA LYS A 1133 -29.59 25.65 -3.33
C LYS A 1133 -29.68 24.15 -3.09
N GLN A 1134 -28.70 23.38 -3.58
CA GLN A 1134 -28.71 21.94 -3.45
C GLN A 1134 -28.41 21.48 -2.02
N PHE A 1135 -27.42 22.09 -1.35
CA PHE A 1135 -26.84 21.54 -0.12
C PHE A 1135 -27.12 22.33 1.15
N LEU A 1136 -27.35 23.64 1.08
CA LEU A 1136 -27.56 24.50 2.25
C LEU A 1136 -29.01 24.88 2.50
N LEU A 1137 -29.82 25.07 1.45
CA LEU A 1137 -31.18 25.63 1.53
C LEU A 1137 -32.30 24.59 1.77
N LYS A 1138 -32.01 23.46 2.45
CA LYS A 1138 -32.99 22.42 2.78
C LYS A 1138 -33.25 22.28 4.27
#